data_AF-A0A2D6HJC8-F1
#
_entry.id   AF-A0A2D6HJC8-F1
#
_cell.length_a   1.000
_cell.length_b   1.000
_cell.length_c   1.000
_cell.angle_alpha   90.00
_cell.angle_beta   90.00
_cell.angle_gamma   90.00
#
_symmetry.space_group_name_H-M   'P 1'
#
loop_
_entity.id
_entity.type
_entity.pdbx_description
1 polymer ?
#
loop_
_entity_poly.entity_id
_entity_poly.type
_entity_poly.pdbx_seq_one_letter_code
_entity_poly.pdbx_strand_id
1 'polypeptide(L)'
;MVSVTVHSWSRNGIQRSTSQTLNTHRSTAARQPQPASLRHVPAQPGSSFAVSGEVSTVGSLMVRGMNRARSAPVRGQPRPWRRGAISAPGRTSIRRALGAVRGTSRAVHASRRTARHSWVPDTDREKPRSRTTRHPLDRSGWGFCKKSRDARRDSQLSALRGGHPRPDPKPQSILRRTTHMSLRTRFALGLLLAPAAAFAQPTDPGSSYCTAGVNSTGVGALMSASGTADVPLNDLVLQAEFLPPNRVGLFFQGAGQTSRPMGNGTLCVAPGDVGMFRLGAILPTGSGAMSLAVDYEAQTVPEARITAGSTWYFQAWYRDPNAGGANFNLTDGYEIRFHCGGGGGLYEGMSLIPAGWFRMGDHHDAGMGNEDPLHSVLLSAFLMDVFEVTNGEYATFLNCALARGEVTKEAGGVWQVSGAQESLCHTNDSSDSSHIAWDAASTTFSAMSGWEDQPLVEVSWYGACLYANSLSKAHGLNPSYDETSWECDFDTDGYRLPTEAEWEYAARGGSSASPSMFPWGNSINGSQANYAGSGDPFEGSLPATTPVGYFDGNQSPAGADMANGYGLYDMNGNVSELCGDWYEFSYYSNSPIFNPTGPVTGTGRVVRGGGFDDATPMMYLRSAYRIWAHPHYRHAALGFRLVAGRP
;
A
#
# COMPACT_ATOMS: atom_id res chain seq x y z
N MET A 1 10.65 55.10 13.60
CA MET A 1 9.26 54.77 14.00
C MET A 1 9.08 55.20 15.44
N VAL A 2 7.88 55.66 15.83
CA VAL A 2 7.59 56.16 17.18
C VAL A 2 6.33 55.45 17.71
N SER A 3 6.32 55.20 19.03
CA SER A 3 5.25 54.59 19.84
C SER A 3 3.93 55.41 19.82
N VAL A 4 2.81 55.09 20.47
CA VAL A 4 2.50 54.46 21.79
C VAL A 4 1.11 53.78 21.65
N THR A 5 0.72 52.70 22.35
CA THR A 5 0.10 52.72 23.70
C THR A 5 -0.20 51.30 24.22
N VAL A 6 -0.28 51.15 25.55
CA VAL A 6 -0.47 49.89 26.32
C VAL A 6 -1.64 50.06 27.32
N HIS A 7 -2.15 48.95 27.89
CA HIS A 7 -2.96 48.74 29.12
C HIS A 7 -4.35 48.09 28.90
N SER A 8 -4.96 47.32 29.81
CA SER A 8 -4.49 46.26 30.75
C SER A 8 -5.66 45.73 31.63
N TRP A 9 -5.65 44.43 31.99
CA TRP A 9 -6.28 43.84 33.21
C TRP A 9 -7.84 43.83 33.29
N SER A 10 -8.52 42.97 34.10
CA SER A 10 -8.12 41.77 34.88
C SER A 10 -9.32 40.82 35.16
N ARG A 11 -9.05 39.68 35.84
CA ARG A 11 -10.03 38.66 36.29
C ARG A 11 -10.98 39.14 37.40
N ASN A 12 -12.14 38.49 37.51
CA ASN A 12 -12.63 37.83 38.74
C ASN A 12 -13.83 36.90 38.44
N GLY A 13 -14.26 36.06 39.39
CA GLY A 13 -15.39 35.12 39.24
C GLY A 13 -16.13 34.88 40.57
N ILE A 14 -16.69 33.67 40.77
CA ILE A 14 -17.24 33.04 42.01
C ILE A 14 -18.73 32.62 41.95
N GLN A 15 -18.91 31.28 41.94
CA GLN A 15 -19.95 30.41 42.55
C GLN A 15 -21.45 30.44 42.18
N ARG A 16 -22.08 29.31 42.55
CA ARG A 16 -23.45 28.83 42.32
C ARG A 16 -24.42 29.32 43.40
N SER A 17 -25.72 29.23 43.12
CA SER A 17 -26.77 28.97 44.12
C SER A 17 -27.82 27.97 43.60
N THR A 18 -28.57 27.34 44.51
CA THR A 18 -29.52 26.24 44.27
C THR A 18 -30.96 26.65 44.63
N SER A 19 -32.01 26.05 44.05
CA SER A 19 -32.98 25.21 44.83
C SER A 19 -34.15 24.55 44.05
N GLN A 20 -34.43 23.29 44.41
CA GLN A 20 -35.73 22.63 44.71
C GLN A 20 -37.06 22.88 43.93
N THR A 21 -37.49 21.83 43.22
CA THR A 21 -38.81 21.09 43.28
C THR A 21 -40.15 21.77 43.63
N LEU A 22 -41.20 21.43 42.84
CA LEU A 22 -42.55 21.09 43.35
C LEU A 22 -43.36 20.24 42.33
N ASN A 23 -44.46 19.60 42.77
CA ASN A 23 -45.26 18.58 42.05
C ASN A 23 -46.75 18.96 41.96
N THR A 24 -47.44 18.65 40.84
CA THR A 24 -48.92 18.50 40.76
C THR A 24 -49.39 17.60 39.60
N HIS A 25 -50.55 16.94 39.74
CA HIS A 25 -51.18 16.06 38.73
C HIS A 25 -52.38 16.72 38.02
N ARG A 26 -52.68 16.39 36.73
CA ARG A 26 -53.83 15.52 36.35
C ARG A 26 -54.07 15.30 34.83
N SER A 27 -54.37 14.04 34.51
CA SER A 27 -55.22 13.43 33.44
C SER A 27 -55.73 14.23 32.22
N THR A 28 -55.49 13.68 31.01
CA THR A 28 -56.45 13.17 29.98
C THR A 28 -55.63 12.60 28.79
N ALA A 29 -56.10 11.81 27.81
CA ALA A 29 -57.06 10.69 27.73
C ALA A 29 -57.00 10.06 26.30
N ALA A 30 -57.55 8.84 26.12
CA ALA A 30 -58.00 8.21 24.85
C ALA A 30 -57.00 7.60 23.81
N ARG A 31 -57.06 6.25 23.75
CA ARG A 31 -57.20 5.35 22.56
C ARG A 31 -56.08 5.17 21.51
N GLN A 32 -55.53 3.96 21.50
CA GLN A 32 -55.17 3.19 20.29
C GLN A 32 -56.35 2.30 19.82
N PRO A 33 -56.39 1.83 18.56
CA PRO A 33 -57.16 0.67 18.11
C PRO A 33 -56.32 -0.64 18.08
N GLN A 34 -57.00 -1.79 18.11
CA GLN A 34 -56.40 -3.14 17.96
C GLN A 34 -56.56 -3.71 16.53
N PRO A 35 -55.73 -4.68 16.09
CA PRO A 35 -56.00 -5.50 14.92
C PRO A 35 -57.02 -6.62 15.22
N ALA A 36 -57.80 -7.01 14.21
CA ALA A 36 -58.80 -8.09 14.27
C ALA A 36 -58.35 -9.33 13.46
N SER A 37 -59.02 -10.48 13.65
CA SER A 37 -58.57 -11.78 13.12
C SER A 37 -59.66 -12.72 12.58
N LEU A 38 -59.24 -13.57 11.62
CA LEU A 38 -59.78 -14.89 11.22
C LEU A 38 -61.16 -15.02 10.55
N ARG A 39 -61.15 -15.74 9.41
CA ARG A 39 -62.04 -16.88 9.08
C ARG A 39 -61.39 -17.80 8.02
N HIS A 40 -62.04 -18.90 7.63
CA HIS A 40 -61.41 -20.16 7.15
C HIS A 40 -61.90 -20.67 5.77
N VAL A 41 -60.97 -21.28 4.98
CA VAL A 41 -61.00 -22.67 4.37
C VAL A 41 -62.22 -23.05 3.49
N PRO A 42 -62.06 -23.57 2.22
CA PRO A 42 -61.49 -24.90 1.90
C PRO A 42 -60.56 -24.98 0.66
N ALA A 43 -60.22 -26.20 0.18
CA ALA A 43 -59.05 -26.48 -0.67
C ALA A 43 -59.16 -27.69 -1.65
N GLN A 44 -58.13 -27.86 -2.51
CA GLN A 44 -57.79 -29.04 -3.38
C GLN A 44 -58.67 -29.28 -4.64
N PRO A 45 -58.21 -30.05 -5.68
CA PRO A 45 -56.85 -30.47 -6.09
C PRO A 45 -56.53 -30.25 -7.61
N GLY A 46 -55.32 -30.61 -8.10
CA GLY A 46 -55.16 -31.05 -9.51
C GLY A 46 -53.79 -30.87 -10.22
N SER A 47 -53.25 -31.97 -10.78
CA SER A 47 -52.11 -32.11 -11.73
C SER A 47 -50.73 -31.51 -11.35
N SER A 48 -49.56 -32.16 -11.47
CA SER A 48 -49.03 -33.34 -12.19
C SER A 48 -48.53 -33.13 -13.64
N PHE A 49 -47.21 -33.14 -13.80
CA PHE A 49 -46.52 -33.64 -15.00
C PHE A 49 -45.25 -34.40 -14.57
N ALA A 50 -44.89 -35.46 -15.29
CA ALA A 50 -43.73 -36.29 -15.00
C ALA A 50 -43.13 -36.87 -16.29
N VAL A 51 -41.80 -36.93 -16.33
CA VAL A 51 -40.97 -37.63 -17.33
C VAL A 51 -39.75 -38.11 -16.53
N SER A 52 -39.51 -39.38 -16.16
CA SER A 52 -39.39 -40.63 -16.94
C SER A 52 -38.28 -40.55 -17.99
N GLY A 53 -37.01 -40.75 -17.64
CA GLY A 53 -36.37 -42.06 -17.37
C GLY A 53 -35.01 -42.07 -18.10
N GLU A 54 -34.13 -43.07 -18.05
CA GLU A 54 -34.02 -44.35 -17.32
C GLU A 54 -32.50 -44.65 -17.11
N VAL A 55 -32.06 -45.05 -15.91
CA VAL A 55 -31.75 -46.44 -15.48
C VAL A 55 -30.60 -47.16 -16.23
N SER A 56 -29.51 -47.45 -15.50
CA SER A 56 -28.56 -48.60 -15.59
C SER A 56 -27.19 -48.16 -15.02
N THR A 57 -26.73 -48.47 -13.80
CA THR A 57 -26.92 -49.62 -12.87
C THR A 57 -26.19 -50.91 -13.29
N VAL A 58 -24.97 -51.13 -12.77
CA VAL A 58 -24.43 -52.37 -12.12
C VAL A 58 -23.14 -51.94 -11.39
N GLY A 59 -22.81 -52.34 -10.16
CA GLY A 59 -23.53 -53.17 -9.17
C GLY A 59 -22.56 -53.80 -8.14
N SER A 60 -23.10 -54.58 -7.19
CA SER A 60 -22.38 -55.45 -6.23
C SER A 60 -21.61 -54.78 -5.07
N LEU A 61 -21.66 -55.25 -3.80
CA LEU A 61 -22.46 -56.33 -3.19
C LEU A 61 -22.50 -56.24 -1.64
N MET A 62 -23.66 -56.51 -1.01
CA MET A 62 -23.86 -57.24 0.27
C MET A 62 -23.21 -56.77 1.62
N VAL A 63 -23.78 -57.00 2.82
CA VAL A 63 -25.13 -57.45 3.25
C VAL A 63 -25.42 -57.10 4.75
N ARG A 64 -26.71 -57.00 5.13
CA ARG A 64 -27.39 -57.07 6.48
C ARG A 64 -26.63 -56.66 7.78
N GLY A 65 -27.25 -55.98 8.75
CA GLY A 65 -28.58 -55.34 8.82
C GLY A 65 -29.35 -55.56 10.15
N MET A 66 -30.36 -54.70 10.40
CA MET A 66 -31.43 -54.79 11.42
C MET A 66 -31.00 -54.52 12.90
N ASN A 67 -31.80 -53.91 13.79
CA ASN A 67 -33.20 -53.46 13.69
C ASN A 67 -33.57 -52.28 14.65
N ARG A 68 -34.55 -51.46 14.22
CA ARG A 68 -35.70 -50.80 14.92
C ARG A 68 -35.74 -50.64 16.47
N ALA A 69 -36.38 -49.61 17.06
CA ALA A 69 -37.02 -48.38 16.53
C ALA A 69 -37.46 -47.34 17.61
N ARG A 70 -37.51 -46.06 17.19
CA ARG A 70 -38.41 -44.92 17.56
C ARG A 70 -39.20 -44.92 18.89
N SER A 71 -39.10 -43.80 19.63
CA SER A 71 -40.22 -42.84 19.85
C SER A 71 -39.73 -41.51 20.48
N ALA A 72 -40.57 -40.47 20.43
CA ALA A 72 -40.40 -39.12 21.01
C ALA A 72 -41.63 -38.83 21.93
N PRO A 73 -41.84 -37.68 22.66
CA PRO A 73 -41.59 -36.29 22.19
C PRO A 73 -41.38 -35.12 23.24
N VAL A 74 -41.15 -33.89 22.72
CA VAL A 74 -41.73 -32.58 23.14
C VAL A 74 -41.22 -31.76 24.37
N ARG A 75 -41.17 -30.41 24.16
CA ARG A 75 -41.09 -29.23 25.09
C ARG A 75 -39.77 -28.97 25.87
N GLY A 76 -39.44 -27.68 26.13
CA GLY A 76 -38.54 -27.35 27.27
C GLY A 76 -37.76 -26.03 27.43
N GLN A 77 -37.81 -25.02 26.56
CA GLN A 77 -37.29 -23.65 26.89
C GLN A 77 -38.27 -22.92 27.86
N PRO A 78 -37.93 -21.81 28.58
CA PRO A 78 -36.70 -20.98 28.55
C PRO A 78 -36.20 -20.37 29.91
N ARG A 79 -35.22 -19.43 29.82
CA ARG A 79 -35.03 -18.17 30.61
C ARG A 79 -33.85 -18.02 31.62
N PRO A 80 -33.38 -16.77 31.87
CA PRO A 80 -32.00 -16.48 32.30
C PRO A 80 -31.89 -15.67 33.62
N TRP A 81 -30.67 -15.26 33.98
CA TRP A 81 -30.38 -14.30 35.06
C TRP A 81 -29.81 -12.97 34.55
N ARG A 82 -29.87 -11.93 35.41
CA ARG A 82 -29.54 -10.52 35.09
C ARG A 82 -28.48 -9.93 36.02
N ARG A 83 -27.68 -9.01 35.46
CA ARG A 83 -27.08 -7.78 36.03
C ARG A 83 -26.71 -7.74 37.52
N GLY A 84 -25.43 -7.41 37.77
CA GLY A 84 -24.94 -6.76 39.00
C GLY A 84 -23.42 -7.00 39.16
N ALA A 85 -22.50 -6.08 39.45
CA ALA A 85 -22.34 -4.61 39.39
C ALA A 85 -21.44 -4.18 40.59
N ILE A 86 -20.42 -3.36 40.32
CA ILE A 86 -19.69 -2.49 41.28
C ILE A 86 -18.58 -3.13 42.16
N SER A 87 -17.59 -2.27 42.49
CA SER A 87 -16.54 -2.34 43.54
C SER A 87 -15.27 -3.19 43.35
N ALA A 88 -14.18 -2.48 43.01
CA ALA A 88 -12.84 -2.65 43.60
C ALA A 88 -12.85 -2.20 45.10
N PRO A 89 -11.78 -2.35 45.94
CA PRO A 89 -10.36 -2.59 45.60
C PRO A 89 -9.62 -3.61 46.49
N GLY A 90 -8.32 -3.78 46.29
CA GLY A 90 -7.43 -4.48 47.22
C GLY A 90 -5.97 -4.54 46.76
N ARG A 91 -5.05 -3.92 47.50
CA ARG A 91 -3.59 -3.98 47.27
C ARG A 91 -2.93 -5.06 48.14
N THR A 92 -1.63 -5.27 47.88
CA THR A 92 -0.58 -5.74 48.80
C THR A 92 -0.49 -7.23 49.20
N SER A 93 0.34 -7.95 48.43
CA SER A 93 1.69 -8.39 48.85
C SER A 93 1.93 -9.51 49.90
N ILE A 94 3.14 -10.07 49.78
CA ILE A 94 3.96 -10.82 50.76
C ILE A 94 3.95 -12.37 50.66
N ARG A 95 5.06 -12.83 50.11
CA ARG A 95 5.72 -14.14 50.24
C ARG A 95 5.58 -14.81 51.62
N ARG A 96 5.27 -16.11 51.62
CA ARG A 96 6.11 -17.23 52.15
C ARG A 96 5.27 -18.52 52.11
N ALA A 97 5.77 -19.75 52.07
CA ALA A 97 7.04 -20.39 51.68
C ALA A 97 6.98 -21.78 52.33
N LEU A 98 7.15 -22.85 51.53
CA LEU A 98 7.64 -24.19 51.93
C LEU A 98 7.06 -24.86 53.20
N GLY A 99 6.25 -25.89 52.97
CA GLY A 99 6.06 -27.02 53.89
C GLY A 99 6.17 -28.35 53.14
N ALA A 100 7.17 -29.17 53.48
CA ALA A 100 7.22 -30.60 53.11
C ALA A 100 6.53 -31.44 54.22
N VAL A 101 6.23 -32.74 54.10
CA VAL A 101 7.20 -33.87 54.07
C VAL A 101 6.39 -35.20 53.95
N ARG A 102 6.80 -36.11 53.03
CA ARG A 102 6.46 -37.57 52.92
C ARG A 102 4.97 -37.97 52.78
N GLY A 103 4.60 -39.11 52.19
CA GLY A 103 5.37 -40.07 51.37
C GLY A 103 5.14 -41.55 51.72
N THR A 104 4.61 -42.34 50.77
CA THR A 104 4.58 -43.82 50.77
C THR A 104 4.75 -44.35 49.32
N SER A 105 5.24 -45.59 49.15
CA SER A 105 5.75 -46.07 47.85
C SER A 105 5.50 -47.56 47.55
N ARG A 106 5.24 -47.88 46.27
CA ARG A 106 5.65 -49.08 45.50
C ARG A 106 5.28 -48.83 44.02
N ALA A 107 6.24 -48.72 43.09
CA ALA A 107 6.88 -49.80 42.31
C ALA A 107 5.88 -50.51 41.36
N VAL A 108 6.11 -50.62 40.04
CA VAL A 108 7.20 -51.35 39.35
C VAL A 108 7.89 -50.53 38.20
N HIS A 109 8.98 -51.07 37.62
CA HIS A 109 9.92 -50.45 36.66
C HIS A 109 9.41 -50.12 35.24
N ALA A 110 9.95 -49.04 34.68
CA ALA A 110 10.76 -49.04 33.44
C ALA A 110 11.73 -47.83 33.47
N SER A 111 12.89 -47.89 32.79
CA SER A 111 13.98 -46.90 32.92
C SER A 111 14.05 -45.85 31.79
N ARG A 112 14.45 -44.62 32.14
CA ARG A 112 14.74 -43.49 31.21
C ARG A 112 16.24 -43.35 30.95
N ARG A 113 16.60 -42.80 29.78
CA ARG A 113 17.60 -41.72 29.56
C ARG A 113 17.55 -41.28 28.08
N THR A 114 17.04 -40.07 27.78
CA THR A 114 17.81 -38.83 27.53
C THR A 114 18.85 -38.92 26.40
N ALA A 115 18.63 -38.15 25.33
CA ALA A 115 19.66 -37.77 24.37
C ALA A 115 19.79 -36.23 24.35
N ARG A 116 21.02 -35.74 24.49
CA ARG A 116 21.46 -34.44 23.96
C ARG A 116 22.36 -34.76 22.77
N HIS A 117 22.33 -33.98 21.70
CA HIS A 117 23.33 -34.08 20.64
C HIS A 117 24.25 -32.87 20.64
N SER A 118 25.55 -33.15 20.68
CA SER A 118 26.64 -32.20 20.55
C SER A 118 27.88 -32.95 20.08
N TRP A 119 28.43 -32.56 18.93
CA TRP A 119 29.82 -32.74 18.47
C TRP A 119 30.66 -33.93 18.94
N VAL A 120 31.14 -34.74 17.98
CA VAL A 120 32.32 -35.61 18.10
C VAL A 120 33.11 -35.52 16.77
N PRO A 121 34.43 -35.23 16.79
CA PRO A 121 35.31 -35.29 15.61
C PRO A 121 35.91 -36.70 15.41
N ASP A 122 36.54 -36.97 14.26
CA ASP A 122 37.11 -38.29 13.93
C ASP A 122 38.61 -38.25 13.57
N THR A 123 39.33 -39.27 14.04
CA THR A 123 40.76 -39.62 13.88
C THR A 123 40.87 -41.11 14.28
N ASP A 124 41.66 -42.00 13.67
CA ASP A 124 43.04 -41.85 13.19
C ASP A 124 43.46 -43.14 12.42
N ARG A 125 44.47 -43.10 11.52
CA ARG A 125 45.32 -44.28 11.19
C ARG A 125 46.58 -43.99 10.35
N GLU A 126 47.49 -44.97 10.27
CA GLU A 126 48.94 -44.72 10.25
C GLU A 126 49.71 -44.93 8.92
N LYS A 127 50.63 -43.98 8.65
CA LYS A 127 52.10 -44.08 8.35
C LYS A 127 52.66 -45.27 7.52
N PRO A 128 53.70 -45.01 6.69
CA PRO A 128 55.09 -45.09 7.20
C PRO A 128 56.00 -43.88 6.84
N ARG A 129 57.30 -43.95 7.17
CA ARG A 129 58.28 -42.83 7.22
C ARG A 129 59.35 -42.86 6.13
N SER A 130 59.92 -41.70 5.81
CA SER A 130 61.37 -41.50 5.62
C SER A 130 61.83 -40.16 6.25
N ARG A 131 63.14 -39.84 6.30
CA ARG A 131 63.69 -38.86 7.29
C ARG A 131 65.09 -38.33 6.95
N THR A 132 65.27 -37.00 6.88
CA THR A 132 66.61 -36.35 6.95
C THR A 132 66.57 -34.87 7.41
N THR A 133 67.31 -34.56 8.48
CA THR A 133 68.21 -33.38 8.73
C THR A 133 67.92 -31.96 8.20
N ARG A 134 68.33 -30.84 8.84
CA ARG A 134 68.70 -30.45 10.24
C ARG A 134 69.13 -28.95 10.24
N HIS A 135 68.35 -28.04 10.85
CA HIS A 135 68.73 -26.80 11.60
C HIS A 135 69.75 -25.74 11.04
N PRO A 136 69.87 -24.52 11.66
CA PRO A 136 70.20 -23.27 10.93
C PRO A 136 71.41 -22.47 11.50
N LEU A 137 71.68 -21.25 10.98
CA LEU A 137 71.85 -19.99 11.78
C LEU A 137 72.24 -18.72 10.99
N ASP A 138 71.95 -17.56 11.61
CA ASP A 138 72.63 -16.23 11.62
C ASP A 138 72.64 -15.19 10.45
N ARG A 139 72.05 -14.03 10.79
CA ARG A 139 72.57 -12.62 10.75
C ARG A 139 72.88 -11.81 9.47
N SER A 140 72.45 -10.54 9.62
CA SER A 140 73.02 -9.26 9.14
C SER A 140 72.77 -8.81 7.68
N GLY A 141 72.65 -7.51 7.38
CA GLY A 141 72.52 -6.38 8.33
C GLY A 141 73.10 -5.01 7.92
N TRP A 142 73.00 -4.58 6.67
CA TRP A 142 73.41 -3.24 6.16
C TRP A 142 72.42 -2.78 5.07
N GLY A 143 72.23 -1.49 4.72
CA GLY A 143 72.77 -0.26 5.33
C GLY A 143 72.65 1.01 4.44
N PHE A 144 71.57 1.79 4.62
CA PHE A 144 71.44 3.25 4.33
C PHE A 144 71.42 3.86 2.90
N CYS A 145 70.66 4.97 2.82
CA CYS A 145 70.84 6.22 2.04
C CYS A 145 70.27 6.45 0.61
N LYS A 146 69.20 7.27 0.55
CA LYS A 146 69.01 8.53 -0.25
C LYS A 146 69.78 8.67 -1.58
N LYS A 147 69.15 9.07 -2.71
CA LYS A 147 68.58 10.43 -2.92
C LYS A 147 67.76 10.58 -4.23
N SER A 148 67.00 11.67 -4.30
CA SER A 148 66.16 12.19 -5.40
C SER A 148 66.87 12.64 -6.70
N ARG A 149 66.13 12.70 -7.82
CA ARG A 149 66.26 13.77 -8.85
C ARG A 149 65.06 13.87 -9.81
N ASP A 150 64.95 15.01 -10.49
CA ASP A 150 63.73 15.52 -11.13
C ASP A 150 63.80 15.64 -12.68
N ALA A 151 62.60 15.88 -13.27
CA ALA A 151 62.31 16.84 -14.36
C ALA A 151 62.51 16.50 -15.87
N ARG A 152 61.35 16.54 -16.57
CA ARG A 152 61.03 17.26 -17.86
C ARG A 152 61.84 16.99 -19.15
N ARG A 153 61.12 16.72 -20.27
CA ARG A 153 60.95 17.69 -21.40
C ARG A 153 59.95 17.23 -22.48
N ASP A 154 59.69 18.12 -23.44
CA ASP A 154 58.49 18.21 -24.31
C ASP A 154 58.77 18.02 -25.83
N SER A 155 57.70 18.00 -26.65
CA SER A 155 57.63 18.43 -28.10
C SER A 155 58.23 17.50 -29.21
N GLN A 156 57.86 17.53 -30.52
CA GLN A 156 56.68 18.03 -31.28
C GLN A 156 56.66 17.52 -32.78
N LEU A 157 55.46 17.47 -33.40
CA LEU A 157 55.07 17.77 -34.82
C LEU A 157 55.52 16.96 -36.11
N SER A 158 54.51 16.75 -37.00
CA SER A 158 54.51 16.80 -38.52
C SER A 158 55.08 15.64 -39.39
N ALA A 159 54.72 15.39 -40.68
CA ALA A 159 53.48 15.59 -41.52
C ALA A 159 53.62 15.02 -42.99
N LEU A 160 52.51 14.94 -43.78
CA LEU A 160 52.35 15.10 -45.29
C LEU A 160 51.91 13.94 -46.26
N ARG A 161 50.75 14.17 -46.95
CA ARG A 161 50.35 13.93 -48.41
C ARG A 161 50.35 12.51 -49.05
N GLY A 162 49.55 12.18 -50.11
CA GLY A 162 48.43 12.85 -50.84
C GLY A 162 48.12 12.24 -52.26
N GLY A 163 46.95 12.51 -52.89
CA GLY A 163 46.61 12.07 -54.29
C GLY A 163 45.16 12.34 -54.82
N HIS A 164 44.96 12.45 -56.16
CA HIS A 164 43.69 12.80 -56.88
C HIS A 164 43.73 12.29 -58.37
N PRO A 165 42.67 12.27 -59.25
CA PRO A 165 41.83 13.43 -59.73
C PRO A 165 40.36 13.11 -60.24
N ARG A 166 39.76 13.96 -61.12
CA ARG A 166 38.40 13.89 -61.75
C ARG A 166 38.43 13.86 -63.32
N PRO A 167 37.30 13.85 -64.07
CA PRO A 167 36.69 15.11 -64.60
C PRO A 167 35.14 15.19 -64.81
N ASP A 168 34.63 16.35 -65.30
CA ASP A 168 33.23 16.75 -65.64
C ASP A 168 32.88 16.62 -67.17
N PRO A 169 31.60 16.72 -67.65
CA PRO A 169 31.09 18.00 -68.22
C PRO A 169 29.54 18.24 -68.15
N LYS A 170 29.08 19.43 -68.65
CA LYS A 170 27.72 20.06 -68.59
C LYS A 170 27.53 20.94 -69.88
N PRO A 171 26.60 21.93 -70.10
CA PRO A 171 25.52 22.57 -69.27
C PRO A 171 24.23 23.03 -70.05
N GLN A 172 23.47 24.02 -69.49
CA GLN A 172 22.41 24.91 -70.06
C GLN A 172 20.93 24.42 -70.06
N SER A 173 19.88 25.28 -70.06
CA SER A 173 19.79 26.75 -70.28
C SER A 173 18.56 27.45 -69.60
N ILE A 174 18.63 28.79 -69.39
CA ILE A 174 17.49 29.78 -69.38
C ILE A 174 16.47 29.65 -68.21
N LEU A 175 15.93 30.66 -67.47
CA LEU A 175 16.06 32.15 -67.27
C LEU A 175 15.38 32.49 -65.88
N ARG A 176 15.10 33.70 -65.34
CA ARG A 176 15.28 35.14 -65.72
C ARG A 176 15.63 36.07 -64.51
N ARG A 177 14.71 36.91 -64.01
CA ARG A 177 14.89 38.09 -63.11
C ARG A 177 13.55 38.48 -62.43
N THR A 178 13.45 39.15 -61.27
CA THR A 178 13.78 40.58 -61.00
C THR A 178 14.13 40.97 -59.54
N THR A 179 15.11 41.89 -59.39
CA THR A 179 15.36 42.91 -58.32
C THR A 179 15.30 42.52 -56.81
N HIS A 180 16.38 42.65 -56.03
CA HIS A 180 16.93 43.87 -55.36
C HIS A 180 15.97 44.50 -54.31
N MET A 181 16.38 44.98 -53.11
CA MET A 181 17.69 45.37 -52.53
C MET A 181 17.66 45.15 -50.98
N SER A 182 18.71 44.63 -50.32
CA SER A 182 19.80 45.36 -49.61
C SER A 182 19.56 45.78 -48.13
N LEU A 183 20.62 45.58 -47.32
CA LEU A 183 20.93 46.13 -45.99
C LEU A 183 20.20 45.62 -44.72
N ARG A 184 21.04 45.17 -43.77
CA ARG A 184 21.02 45.33 -42.29
C ARG A 184 19.72 45.83 -41.63
N THR A 185 19.31 45.21 -40.51
CA THR A 185 19.39 45.82 -39.13
C THR A 185 18.68 44.99 -38.04
N ARG A 186 19.36 44.84 -36.89
CA ARG A 186 18.89 44.46 -35.53
C ARG A 186 18.28 43.06 -35.27
N PHE A 187 18.57 42.60 -34.04
CA PHE A 187 17.83 41.58 -33.31
C PHE A 187 16.34 41.96 -33.23
N ALA A 188 15.46 40.99 -33.43
CA ALA A 188 14.13 40.96 -32.84
C ALA A 188 14.10 39.77 -31.87
N LEU A 189 13.56 39.97 -30.67
CA LEU A 189 13.47 38.93 -29.64
C LEU A 189 12.34 37.96 -30.02
N GLY A 190 12.69 36.92 -30.79
CA GLY A 190 11.79 35.84 -31.16
C GLY A 190 11.48 34.97 -29.95
N LEU A 191 10.52 35.41 -29.12
CA LEU A 191 9.98 34.61 -28.03
C LEU A 191 9.17 33.44 -28.62
N LEU A 192 9.86 32.36 -28.94
CA LEU A 192 9.23 31.08 -29.24
C LEU A 192 8.54 30.58 -27.97
N LEU A 193 7.26 30.92 -27.85
CA LEU A 193 6.31 30.15 -27.06
C LEU A 193 6.27 28.75 -27.66
N ALA A 194 7.15 27.88 -27.17
CA ALA A 194 6.82 26.47 -27.08
C ALA A 194 5.46 26.38 -26.37
N PRO A 195 4.57 25.42 -26.74
CA PRO A 195 3.44 25.13 -25.88
C PRO A 195 4.02 24.82 -24.50
N ALA A 196 3.51 25.49 -23.47
CA ALA A 196 3.80 25.06 -22.12
C ALA A 196 3.39 23.59 -22.05
N ALA A 197 4.33 22.71 -21.67
CA ALA A 197 3.99 21.32 -21.39
C ALA A 197 2.81 21.37 -20.42
N ALA A 198 1.70 20.74 -20.78
CA ALA A 198 0.50 20.80 -19.97
C ALA A 198 0.89 20.32 -18.58
N PHE A 199 0.79 21.19 -17.57
CA PHE A 199 0.83 20.74 -16.19
C PHE A 199 -0.23 19.66 -16.09
N ALA A 200 0.18 18.45 -15.75
CA ALA A 200 -0.75 17.40 -15.41
C ALA A 200 -1.72 18.00 -14.39
N GLN A 201 -2.98 18.13 -14.79
CA GLN A 201 -4.02 18.51 -13.84
C GLN A 201 -4.09 17.39 -12.79
N PRO A 202 -4.63 17.64 -11.58
CA PRO A 202 -5.08 16.55 -10.71
C PRO A 202 -5.84 15.56 -11.60
N THR A 203 -5.40 14.30 -11.62
CA THR A 203 -5.77 13.32 -12.65
C THR A 203 -7.29 13.22 -12.71
N ASP A 204 -7.87 13.69 -13.81
CA ASP A 204 -9.33 13.78 -13.99
C ASP A 204 -9.92 12.38 -13.71
N PRO A 205 -10.73 12.20 -12.66
CA PRO A 205 -10.99 10.87 -12.06
C PRO A 205 -11.88 9.96 -12.94
N GLY A 206 -12.15 10.35 -14.18
CA GLY A 206 -13.03 9.68 -15.11
C GLY A 206 -12.79 10.11 -16.55
N SER A 207 -13.80 9.94 -17.39
CA SER A 207 -13.74 10.39 -18.79
C SER A 207 -15.10 10.79 -19.35
N SER A 208 -15.10 11.78 -20.24
CA SER A 208 -16.29 12.17 -21.00
C SER A 208 -16.64 11.13 -22.07
N TYR A 209 -17.90 10.73 -22.12
CA TYR A 209 -18.47 9.87 -23.15
C TYR A 209 -19.80 10.46 -23.67
N CYS A 210 -20.40 9.85 -24.69
CA CYS A 210 -21.60 10.38 -25.35
C CYS A 210 -21.30 11.73 -26.06
N THR A 211 -22.31 12.57 -26.33
CA THR A 211 -22.11 13.90 -26.92
C THR A 211 -23.24 14.85 -26.52
N ALA A 212 -22.86 16.03 -26.04
CA ALA A 212 -23.78 17.10 -25.66
C ALA A 212 -24.55 17.67 -26.87
N GLY A 213 -25.84 17.94 -26.71
CA GLY A 213 -26.63 18.70 -27.68
C GLY A 213 -26.32 20.19 -27.60
N VAL A 214 -26.26 20.89 -28.74
CA VAL A 214 -26.05 22.35 -28.77
C VAL A 214 -27.17 23.07 -28.00
N ASN A 215 -26.78 23.95 -27.08
CA ASN A 215 -27.67 24.73 -26.23
C ASN A 215 -27.72 26.22 -26.65
N SER A 216 -28.48 27.05 -25.95
CA SER A 216 -28.69 28.47 -26.32
C SER A 216 -27.46 29.38 -26.21
N THR A 217 -26.33 28.90 -25.71
CA THR A 217 -25.03 29.58 -25.80
C THR A 217 -24.35 29.40 -27.16
N GLY A 218 -24.80 28.43 -27.97
CA GLY A 218 -24.22 28.08 -29.27
C GLY A 218 -23.27 26.88 -29.26
N VAL A 219 -22.98 26.31 -28.09
CA VAL A 219 -22.18 25.08 -27.90
C VAL A 219 -22.94 24.03 -27.09
N GLY A 220 -22.42 22.81 -27.00
CA GLY A 220 -22.90 21.82 -26.04
C GLY A 220 -22.29 22.07 -24.66
N ALA A 221 -23.05 21.82 -23.58
CA ALA A 221 -22.52 21.86 -22.22
C ALA A 221 -21.73 20.59 -21.91
N LEU A 222 -20.62 20.72 -21.19
CA LEU A 222 -19.70 19.61 -20.88
C LEU A 222 -19.65 19.30 -19.39
N MET A 223 -19.41 18.03 -19.05
CA MET A 223 -19.06 17.55 -17.71
C MET A 223 -17.54 17.47 -17.53
N SER A 224 -17.10 17.62 -16.29
CA SER A 224 -15.75 17.25 -15.82
C SER A 224 -15.79 16.92 -14.33
N ALA A 225 -14.67 16.45 -13.77
CA ALA A 225 -14.54 16.21 -12.34
C ALA A 225 -13.23 16.80 -11.79
N SER A 226 -13.05 16.63 -10.47
CA SER A 226 -11.86 17.03 -9.72
C SER A 226 -11.93 16.37 -8.34
N GLY A 227 -10.79 16.22 -7.67
CA GLY A 227 -10.66 15.29 -6.54
C GLY A 227 -10.40 13.87 -7.04
N THR A 228 -10.56 12.86 -6.18
CA THR A 228 -10.22 11.46 -6.49
C THR A 228 -11.41 10.60 -6.87
N ALA A 229 -11.11 9.38 -7.34
CA ALA A 229 -12.07 8.29 -7.49
C ALA A 229 -12.01 7.28 -6.33
N ASP A 230 -11.37 7.63 -5.19
CA ASP A 230 -11.39 6.78 -4.00
C ASP A 230 -12.55 7.15 -3.08
N VAL A 231 -13.18 6.14 -2.48
CA VAL A 231 -14.40 6.31 -1.67
C VAL A 231 -14.09 6.75 -0.23
N PRO A 232 -13.10 6.16 0.48
CA PRO A 232 -12.55 6.69 1.72
C PRO A 232 -12.23 8.19 1.75
N LEU A 233 -11.69 8.78 0.67
CA LEU A 233 -11.27 10.19 0.66
C LEU A 233 -12.44 11.19 0.60
N ASN A 234 -13.60 10.80 0.05
CA ASN A 234 -14.83 11.59 -0.01
C ASN A 234 -14.66 13.03 -0.58
N ASP A 235 -13.75 13.21 -1.55
CA ASP A 235 -13.31 14.53 -2.05
C ASP A 235 -13.79 14.88 -3.47
N LEU A 236 -14.51 13.99 -4.14
CA LEU A 236 -14.98 14.18 -5.52
C LEU A 236 -15.86 15.43 -5.68
N VAL A 237 -15.46 16.31 -6.59
CA VAL A 237 -16.23 17.47 -7.03
C VAL A 237 -16.56 17.35 -8.52
N LEU A 238 -17.83 17.08 -8.81
CA LEU A 238 -18.39 17.14 -10.16
C LEU A 238 -18.48 18.59 -10.63
N GLN A 239 -18.27 18.81 -11.92
CA GLN A 239 -18.36 20.11 -12.57
C GLN A 239 -19.15 20.00 -13.89
N ALA A 240 -19.78 21.10 -14.29
CA ALA A 240 -20.40 21.23 -15.60
C ALA A 240 -20.26 22.67 -16.13
N GLU A 241 -19.88 22.82 -17.40
CA GLU A 241 -19.57 24.10 -18.05
C GLU A 241 -20.37 24.35 -19.34
N PHE A 242 -20.31 25.59 -19.83
CA PHE A 242 -21.04 26.10 -21.01
C PHE A 242 -22.58 25.98 -20.91
N LEU A 243 -23.12 26.05 -19.69
CA LEU A 243 -24.57 26.11 -19.44
C LEU A 243 -25.11 27.53 -19.72
N PRO A 244 -26.40 27.67 -20.08
CA PRO A 244 -27.09 28.94 -20.06
C PRO A 244 -27.02 29.58 -18.64
N PRO A 245 -26.48 30.80 -18.48
CA PRO A 245 -26.19 31.37 -17.16
C PRO A 245 -27.44 31.68 -16.36
N ASN A 246 -27.38 31.50 -15.03
CA ASN A 246 -28.49 31.69 -14.10
C ASN A 246 -29.74 30.83 -14.40
N ARG A 247 -29.58 29.61 -14.96
CA ARG A 247 -30.69 28.68 -15.23
C ARG A 247 -30.57 27.37 -14.46
N VAL A 248 -31.45 27.13 -13.48
CA VAL A 248 -31.43 25.93 -12.62
C VAL A 248 -31.16 24.64 -13.41
N GLY A 249 -30.14 23.91 -12.97
CA GLY A 249 -29.82 22.56 -13.38
C GLY A 249 -29.77 21.60 -12.19
N LEU A 250 -29.39 20.35 -12.45
CA LEU A 250 -29.18 19.32 -11.44
C LEU A 250 -28.19 18.27 -11.95
N PHE A 251 -27.35 17.74 -11.06
CA PHE A 251 -26.52 16.57 -11.31
C PHE A 251 -27.30 15.29 -10.97
N PHE A 252 -27.11 14.24 -11.78
CA PHE A 252 -27.67 12.92 -11.54
C PHE A 252 -26.68 11.82 -11.94
N GLN A 253 -26.82 10.65 -11.30
CA GLN A 253 -25.98 9.48 -11.53
C GLN A 253 -26.82 8.22 -11.81
N GLY A 254 -26.18 7.18 -12.33
CA GLY A 254 -26.73 5.82 -12.47
C GLY A 254 -25.61 4.81 -12.76
N ALA A 255 -25.93 3.52 -12.69
CA ALA A 255 -24.95 2.43 -12.85
C ALA A 255 -24.92 1.80 -14.26
N GLY A 256 -25.40 2.51 -15.29
CA GLY A 256 -25.25 2.08 -16.68
C GLY A 256 -25.16 3.24 -17.66
N GLN A 257 -24.68 2.97 -18.87
CA GLN A 257 -24.73 3.90 -20.00
C GLN A 257 -26.00 3.73 -20.83
N THR A 258 -26.40 4.78 -21.55
CA THR A 258 -27.32 4.70 -22.68
C THR A 258 -27.01 5.81 -23.70
N SER A 259 -27.78 5.89 -24.78
CA SER A 259 -27.74 7.02 -25.71
C SER A 259 -29.13 7.16 -26.34
N ARG A 260 -29.95 8.05 -25.77
CA ARG A 260 -31.35 8.26 -26.20
C ARG A 260 -31.68 9.75 -26.25
N PRO A 261 -32.31 10.27 -27.31
CA PRO A 261 -32.72 11.67 -27.36
C PRO A 261 -33.66 12.04 -26.19
N MET A 262 -33.34 13.11 -25.47
CA MET A 262 -34.11 13.61 -24.33
C MET A 262 -33.97 15.13 -24.21
N GLY A 263 -35.09 15.84 -24.28
CA GLY A 263 -35.07 17.30 -24.41
C GLY A 263 -34.45 17.73 -25.73
N ASN A 264 -33.53 18.69 -25.68
CA ASN A 264 -32.74 19.11 -26.84
C ASN A 264 -31.40 18.36 -27.01
N GLY A 265 -31.13 17.36 -26.17
CA GLY A 265 -29.86 16.63 -26.14
C GLY A 265 -30.04 15.12 -26.00
N THR A 266 -29.01 14.48 -25.45
CA THR A 266 -28.94 13.01 -25.32
C THR A 266 -28.90 12.63 -23.85
N LEU A 267 -29.81 11.76 -23.40
CA LEU A 267 -29.66 11.05 -22.14
C LEU A 267 -28.57 9.99 -22.33
N CYS A 268 -27.49 10.12 -21.56
CA CYS A 268 -26.29 9.30 -21.65
C CYS A 268 -26.16 8.33 -20.46
N VAL A 269 -26.82 8.63 -19.34
CA VAL A 269 -26.85 7.81 -18.12
C VAL A 269 -28.12 6.96 -18.07
N ALA A 270 -27.99 5.71 -17.63
CA ALA A 270 -29.06 4.74 -17.40
C ALA A 270 -29.05 4.23 -15.95
N PRO A 271 -30.16 3.65 -15.46
CA PRO A 271 -30.24 3.16 -14.09
C PRO A 271 -29.33 1.97 -13.76
N GLY A 272 -28.91 1.20 -14.77
CA GLY A 272 -28.44 -0.17 -14.53
C GLY A 272 -29.51 -0.97 -13.79
N ASP A 273 -29.09 -1.86 -12.89
CA ASP A 273 -29.99 -2.65 -12.03
C ASP A 273 -30.39 -1.93 -10.72
N VAL A 274 -29.72 -0.83 -10.36
CA VAL A 274 -29.91 -0.14 -9.06
C VAL A 274 -30.83 1.08 -9.13
N GLY A 275 -30.78 1.88 -10.21
CA GLY A 275 -31.59 3.08 -10.37
C GLY A 275 -30.83 4.32 -10.85
N MET A 276 -31.57 5.40 -11.12
CA MET A 276 -31.01 6.73 -11.37
C MET A 276 -31.31 7.64 -10.19
N PHE A 277 -30.29 8.35 -9.70
CA PHE A 277 -30.36 9.13 -8.47
C PHE A 277 -29.98 10.59 -8.73
N ARG A 278 -30.62 11.53 -8.03
CA ARG A 278 -30.33 12.96 -8.14
C ARG A 278 -29.44 13.38 -6.98
N LEU A 279 -28.33 14.05 -7.28
CA LEU A 279 -27.34 14.45 -6.28
C LEU A 279 -27.61 15.85 -5.72
N GLY A 280 -28.08 16.77 -6.55
CA GLY A 280 -28.47 18.12 -6.10
C GLY A 280 -29.01 18.98 -7.24
N ALA A 281 -29.89 19.93 -6.90
CA ALA A 281 -30.34 20.98 -7.82
C ALA A 281 -29.57 22.27 -7.54
N ILE A 282 -28.97 22.85 -8.58
CA ILE A 282 -27.97 23.91 -8.48
C ILE A 282 -28.33 25.03 -9.45
N LEU A 283 -28.06 26.28 -9.07
CA LEU A 283 -28.17 27.42 -9.97
C LEU A 283 -26.79 27.68 -10.58
N PRO A 284 -26.60 27.57 -11.91
CA PRO A 284 -25.35 27.94 -12.55
C PRO A 284 -25.02 29.40 -12.28
N THR A 285 -23.72 29.67 -12.14
CA THR A 285 -23.16 31.00 -11.98
C THR A 285 -23.53 31.93 -13.15
N GLY A 286 -23.21 33.22 -13.00
CA GLY A 286 -23.28 34.18 -14.10
C GLY A 286 -22.37 33.85 -15.30
N SER A 287 -21.40 32.94 -15.14
CA SER A 287 -20.53 32.42 -16.22
C SER A 287 -21.06 31.14 -16.88
N GLY A 288 -22.16 30.56 -16.39
CA GLY A 288 -22.72 29.33 -16.98
C GLY A 288 -22.03 28.04 -16.52
N ALA A 289 -21.57 27.98 -15.26
CA ALA A 289 -20.98 26.77 -14.68
C ALA A 289 -21.72 26.31 -13.42
N MET A 290 -21.73 24.99 -13.16
CA MET A 290 -22.17 24.35 -11.91
C MET A 290 -21.04 23.49 -11.33
N SER A 291 -21.02 23.34 -10.01
CA SER A 291 -20.10 22.43 -9.32
C SER A 291 -20.79 21.82 -8.10
N LEU A 292 -20.49 20.55 -7.78
CA LEU A 292 -21.05 19.80 -6.67
C LEU A 292 -20.01 18.86 -6.07
N ALA A 293 -19.66 19.08 -4.80
CA ALA A 293 -18.99 18.05 -3.99
C ALA A 293 -19.97 16.89 -3.75
N VAL A 294 -19.51 15.66 -4.01
CA VAL A 294 -20.29 14.43 -3.85
C VAL A 294 -19.89 13.79 -2.53
N ASP A 295 -20.78 13.87 -1.54
CA ASP A 295 -20.62 13.21 -0.25
C ASP A 295 -21.21 11.79 -0.31
N TYR A 296 -20.35 10.77 -0.36
CA TYR A 296 -20.72 9.35 -0.38
C TYR A 296 -21.38 8.90 0.93
N GLU A 297 -21.06 9.52 2.06
CA GLU A 297 -21.65 9.18 3.36
C GLU A 297 -23.09 9.69 3.47
N ALA A 298 -23.36 10.89 2.95
CA ALA A 298 -24.70 11.48 2.91
C ALA A 298 -25.67 10.83 1.89
N GLN A 299 -25.22 9.86 1.08
CA GLN A 299 -26.08 9.08 0.20
C GLN A 299 -27.01 8.17 1.04
N THR A 300 -28.19 8.70 1.36
CA THR A 300 -29.24 8.08 2.22
C THR A 300 -30.05 6.97 1.56
N VAL A 301 -29.89 6.76 0.24
CA VAL A 301 -30.48 5.64 -0.50
C VAL A 301 -29.39 4.59 -0.68
N PRO A 302 -29.50 3.38 -0.08
CA PRO A 302 -28.44 2.37 -0.12
C PRO A 302 -28.04 1.98 -1.55
N GLU A 303 -29.01 1.88 -2.45
CA GLU A 303 -28.83 1.55 -3.87
C GLU A 303 -28.15 2.68 -4.67
N ALA A 304 -28.05 3.88 -4.10
CA ALA A 304 -27.33 5.02 -4.67
C ALA A 304 -25.90 5.17 -4.14
N ARG A 305 -25.50 4.37 -3.13
CA ARG A 305 -24.18 4.50 -2.51
C ARG A 305 -23.09 4.09 -3.49
N ILE A 306 -22.21 5.04 -3.80
CA ILE A 306 -20.97 4.76 -4.52
C ILE A 306 -20.08 3.89 -3.64
N THR A 307 -19.52 2.82 -4.20
CA THR A 307 -18.63 1.90 -3.49
C THR A 307 -17.32 1.71 -4.23
N ALA A 308 -16.25 1.44 -3.48
CA ALA A 308 -14.96 1.08 -4.01
C ALA A 308 -15.09 -0.09 -5.01
N GLY A 309 -14.52 0.06 -6.21
CA GLY A 309 -14.56 -0.92 -7.29
C GLY A 309 -15.79 -0.85 -8.21
N SER A 310 -16.72 0.10 -8.00
CA SER A 310 -17.89 0.30 -8.86
C SER A 310 -17.63 1.36 -9.95
N THR A 311 -18.25 1.23 -11.13
CA THR A 311 -18.29 2.31 -12.14
C THR A 311 -19.64 3.02 -12.07
N TRP A 312 -19.63 4.35 -12.00
CA TRP A 312 -20.83 5.18 -12.08
C TRP A 312 -20.73 6.20 -13.20
N TYR A 313 -21.90 6.56 -13.72
CA TYR A 313 -22.04 7.47 -14.85
C TYR A 313 -22.85 8.69 -14.40
N PHE A 314 -22.30 9.87 -14.65
CA PHE A 314 -22.82 11.17 -14.22
C PHE A 314 -23.21 12.02 -15.42
N GLN A 315 -24.25 12.84 -15.24
CA GLN A 315 -24.70 13.80 -16.26
C GLN A 315 -25.41 14.97 -15.56
N ALA A 316 -25.37 16.16 -16.16
CA ALA A 316 -26.13 17.32 -15.71
C ALA A 316 -27.32 17.61 -16.64
N TRP A 317 -28.49 17.81 -16.04
CA TRP A 317 -29.68 18.35 -16.70
C TRP A 317 -29.76 19.85 -16.41
N TYR A 318 -30.18 20.67 -17.38
CA TYR A 318 -30.35 22.10 -17.15
C TYR A 318 -31.49 22.72 -17.96
N ARG A 319 -32.14 23.72 -17.35
CA ARG A 319 -33.22 24.49 -17.96
C ARG A 319 -32.68 25.38 -19.08
N ASP A 320 -33.17 25.17 -20.30
CA ASP A 320 -32.84 25.98 -21.46
C ASP A 320 -34.11 26.27 -22.30
N PRO A 321 -34.86 27.32 -21.98
CA PRO A 321 -36.03 27.74 -22.77
C PRO A 321 -35.64 28.54 -24.03
N ASN A 322 -34.35 28.89 -24.19
CA ASN A 322 -33.90 29.81 -25.23
C ASN A 322 -33.42 29.05 -26.50
N ALA A 323 -33.09 27.76 -26.40
CA ALA A 323 -32.67 26.94 -27.54
C ALA A 323 -33.83 26.55 -28.49
N GLY A 324 -35.08 26.81 -28.11
CA GLY A 324 -36.26 26.26 -28.77
C GLY A 324 -36.49 24.79 -28.42
N GLY A 325 -37.48 24.15 -29.06
CA GLY A 325 -37.79 22.74 -28.79
C GLY A 325 -38.26 22.50 -27.35
N ALA A 326 -37.55 21.64 -26.62
CA ALA A 326 -37.79 21.43 -25.20
C ALA A 326 -37.22 22.57 -24.35
N ASN A 327 -37.81 22.83 -23.18
CA ASN A 327 -37.34 23.87 -22.24
C ASN A 327 -36.09 23.46 -21.44
N PHE A 328 -35.33 22.46 -21.91
CA PHE A 328 -34.18 21.88 -21.23
C PHE A 328 -33.25 21.14 -22.18
N ASN A 329 -32.00 21.02 -21.77
CA ASN A 329 -30.97 20.25 -22.44
C ASN A 329 -30.13 19.48 -21.40
N LEU A 330 -29.17 18.69 -21.86
CA LEU A 330 -28.28 17.83 -21.10
C LEU A 330 -26.83 18.13 -21.48
N THR A 331 -25.89 17.77 -20.61
CA THR A 331 -24.46 17.69 -20.95
C THR A 331 -24.18 16.44 -21.79
N ASP A 332 -22.92 16.19 -22.11
CA ASP A 332 -22.41 14.84 -22.33
C ASP A 332 -22.51 13.98 -21.04
N GLY A 333 -22.09 12.71 -21.14
CA GLY A 333 -21.99 11.81 -19.99
C GLY A 333 -20.55 11.78 -19.48
N TYR A 334 -20.37 11.49 -18.20
CA TYR A 334 -19.06 11.37 -17.58
C TYR A 334 -18.96 10.07 -16.77
N GLU A 335 -18.00 9.21 -17.10
CA GLU A 335 -17.80 7.91 -16.47
C GLU A 335 -16.66 7.99 -15.45
N ILE A 336 -16.94 7.66 -14.18
CA ILE A 336 -15.91 7.46 -13.14
C ILE A 336 -15.90 6.00 -12.75
N ARG A 337 -14.72 5.38 -12.83
CA ARG A 337 -14.44 4.09 -12.21
C ARG A 337 -13.95 4.38 -10.80
N PHE A 338 -14.77 4.11 -9.78
CA PHE A 338 -14.33 4.22 -8.40
C PHE A 338 -13.36 3.09 -8.11
N HIS A 339 -12.14 3.46 -7.77
CA HIS A 339 -11.09 2.49 -7.52
C HIS A 339 -11.21 1.92 -6.10
N CYS A 340 -10.29 1.04 -5.73
CA CYS A 340 -10.50 0.14 -4.59
C CYS A 340 -9.15 -0.21 -3.93
N GLY A 341 -8.86 0.60 -2.91
CA GLY A 341 -7.53 0.98 -2.44
C GLY A 341 -7.50 2.52 -2.53
N GLY A 342 -7.38 3.28 -1.44
CA GLY A 342 -6.72 2.94 -0.17
C GLY A 342 -5.23 3.31 -0.16
N GLY A 343 -4.72 3.84 -1.28
CA GLY A 343 -3.68 4.87 -1.27
C GLY A 343 -4.34 6.25 -1.44
N GLY A 344 -3.55 7.31 -1.32
CA GLY A 344 -4.01 8.68 -1.60
C GLY A 344 -4.10 8.98 -3.11
N GLY A 345 -3.78 10.20 -3.50
CA GLY A 345 -3.52 10.54 -4.91
C GLY A 345 -2.38 9.70 -5.51
N LEU A 346 -2.22 9.76 -6.84
CA LEU A 346 -1.16 9.03 -7.55
C LEU A 346 0.23 9.37 -6.97
N TYR A 347 0.88 8.35 -6.39
CA TYR A 347 2.15 8.44 -5.65
C TYR A 347 2.14 9.32 -4.38
N GLU A 348 0.97 9.61 -3.80
CA GLU A 348 0.88 10.15 -2.44
C GLU A 348 1.47 9.15 -1.44
N GLY A 349 2.12 9.65 -0.37
CA GLY A 349 2.89 8.84 0.58
C GLY A 349 4.30 8.44 0.10
N MET A 350 4.66 8.66 -1.18
CA MET A 350 6.00 8.35 -1.70
C MET A 350 6.95 9.56 -1.74
N SER A 351 8.23 9.30 -1.52
CA SER A 351 9.35 10.23 -1.74
C SER A 351 10.13 9.90 -3.02
N LEU A 352 10.69 10.93 -3.67
CA LEU A 352 11.51 10.79 -4.87
C LEU A 352 12.96 10.45 -4.51
N ILE A 353 13.38 9.22 -4.80
CA ILE A 353 14.76 8.78 -4.65
C ILE A 353 15.53 9.13 -5.93
N PRO A 354 16.60 9.95 -5.85
CA PRO A 354 17.30 10.45 -7.03
C PRO A 354 18.14 9.36 -7.71
N ALA A 355 18.30 9.44 -9.03
CA ALA A 355 19.22 8.58 -9.76
C ALA A 355 20.67 8.85 -9.29
N GLY A 356 21.44 7.79 -9.02
CA GLY A 356 22.76 7.96 -8.43
C GLY A 356 23.60 6.70 -8.32
N TRP A 357 24.90 6.94 -8.09
CA TRP A 357 25.88 5.90 -7.77
C TRP A 357 26.01 5.73 -6.26
N PHE A 358 26.14 4.49 -5.80
CA PHE A 358 26.62 4.19 -4.46
C PHE A 358 27.52 2.95 -4.43
N ARG A 359 28.14 2.71 -3.27
CA ARG A 359 28.75 1.42 -2.96
C ARG A 359 27.79 0.64 -2.08
N MET A 360 27.53 -0.60 -2.45
CA MET A 360 26.57 -1.48 -1.78
C MET A 360 27.30 -2.51 -0.92
N GLY A 361 26.78 -2.82 0.27
CA GLY A 361 27.37 -3.74 1.25
C GLY A 361 28.09 -3.10 2.44
N ASP A 362 28.79 -3.91 3.23
CA ASP A 362 29.35 -3.45 4.51
C ASP A 362 30.63 -2.60 4.35
N HIS A 363 30.60 -1.42 4.97
CA HIS A 363 31.68 -0.43 4.93
C HIS A 363 32.59 -0.45 6.16
N HIS A 364 32.30 -1.31 7.15
CA HIS A 364 32.87 -1.20 8.50
C HIS A 364 33.52 -2.48 9.03
N ASP A 365 33.65 -3.53 8.20
CA ASP A 365 34.15 -4.87 8.57
C ASP A 365 33.43 -5.45 9.81
N ALA A 366 32.12 -5.20 9.92
CA ALA A 366 31.27 -5.44 11.08
C ALA A 366 30.07 -6.37 10.81
N GLY A 367 29.78 -6.66 9.54
CA GLY A 367 28.67 -7.50 9.10
C GLY A 367 28.98 -8.99 8.94
N MET A 368 28.07 -9.68 8.24
CA MET A 368 28.25 -11.06 7.79
C MET A 368 28.83 -11.12 6.37
N GLY A 369 29.55 -12.19 6.04
CA GLY A 369 30.22 -12.35 4.74
C GLY A 369 29.31 -12.54 3.50
N ASN A 370 27.99 -12.37 3.65
CA ASN A 370 27.03 -12.21 2.54
C ASN A 370 26.83 -10.73 2.15
N GLU A 371 27.24 -9.78 3.01
CA GLU A 371 27.26 -8.33 2.78
C GLU A 371 28.48 -7.87 1.95
N ASP A 372 29.29 -8.83 1.50
CA ASP A 372 30.57 -8.68 0.80
C ASP A 372 30.51 -9.27 -0.62
N PRO A 373 31.29 -8.75 -1.59
CA PRO A 373 32.16 -7.58 -1.49
C PRO A 373 31.42 -6.25 -1.67
N LEU A 374 32.05 -5.18 -1.18
CA LEU A 374 31.69 -3.80 -1.51
C LEU A 374 31.79 -3.49 -3.02
N HIS A 375 30.68 -3.64 -3.72
CA HIS A 375 30.56 -3.41 -5.16
C HIS A 375 29.95 -2.03 -5.46
N SER A 376 29.91 -1.64 -6.74
CA SER A 376 29.40 -0.32 -7.18
C SER A 376 28.10 -0.51 -7.95
N VAL A 377 27.06 0.23 -7.56
CA VAL A 377 25.75 0.20 -8.20
C VAL A 377 25.35 1.61 -8.64
N LEU A 378 24.73 1.70 -9.81
CA LEU A 378 24.05 2.86 -10.36
C LEU A 378 22.57 2.54 -10.45
N LEU A 379 21.74 3.37 -9.80
CA LEU A 379 20.29 3.29 -9.90
C LEU A 379 19.70 4.40 -10.77
N SER A 380 18.62 4.07 -11.48
CA SER A 380 17.63 5.03 -11.97
C SER A 380 16.99 5.82 -10.81
N ALA A 381 16.25 6.89 -11.13
CA ALA A 381 15.39 7.55 -10.15
C ALA A 381 14.07 6.79 -10.02
N PHE A 382 13.58 6.63 -8.80
CA PHE A 382 12.35 5.90 -8.47
C PHE A 382 11.59 6.60 -7.33
N LEU A 383 10.34 6.19 -7.11
CA LEU A 383 9.53 6.62 -5.97
C LEU A 383 9.49 5.50 -4.93
N MET A 384 9.53 5.82 -3.64
CA MET A 384 9.47 4.85 -2.53
C MET A 384 8.56 5.37 -1.42
N ASP A 385 7.77 4.49 -0.81
CA ASP A 385 6.91 4.85 0.33
C ASP A 385 7.75 5.42 1.49
N VAL A 386 7.29 6.52 2.07
CA VAL A 386 7.91 7.18 3.23
C VAL A 386 7.91 6.28 4.48
N PHE A 387 6.92 5.40 4.57
CA PHE A 387 6.63 4.51 5.69
C PHE A 387 6.54 3.04 5.26
N GLU A 388 6.46 2.12 6.22
CA GLU A 388 6.01 0.74 5.97
C GLU A 388 4.49 0.73 5.68
N VAL A 389 3.99 -0.22 4.89
CA VAL A 389 2.53 -0.35 4.64
C VAL A 389 1.81 -0.75 5.93
N THR A 390 0.74 -0.02 6.27
CA THR A 390 0.02 -0.17 7.54
C THR A 390 -1.07 -1.25 7.54
N ASN A 391 -1.54 -1.63 8.74
CA ASN A 391 -2.70 -2.50 8.89
C ASN A 391 -3.98 -1.87 8.32
N GLY A 392 -4.14 -0.54 8.41
CA GLY A 392 -5.31 0.18 7.88
C GLY A 392 -5.39 0.15 6.35
N GLU A 393 -4.28 0.44 5.66
CA GLU A 393 -4.18 0.38 4.20
C GLU A 393 -4.37 -1.05 3.69
N TYR A 394 -3.71 -2.03 4.31
CA TYR A 394 -3.81 -3.42 3.88
C TYR A 394 -5.19 -4.04 4.16
N ALA A 395 -5.86 -3.68 5.27
CA ALA A 395 -7.25 -4.07 5.49
C ALA A 395 -8.20 -3.47 4.43
N THR A 396 -7.92 -2.25 3.97
CA THR A 396 -8.66 -1.61 2.88
C THR A 396 -8.44 -2.37 1.56
N PHE A 397 -7.19 -2.71 1.21
CA PHE A 397 -6.85 -3.60 0.10
C PHE A 397 -7.60 -4.94 0.18
N LEU A 398 -7.61 -5.62 1.34
CA LEU A 398 -8.21 -6.94 1.49
C LEU A 398 -9.72 -6.93 1.24
N ASN A 399 -10.43 -5.91 1.74
CA ASN A 399 -11.86 -5.71 1.42
C ASN A 399 -12.07 -5.50 -0.08
N CYS A 400 -11.20 -4.72 -0.71
CA CYS A 400 -11.26 -4.40 -2.13
C CYS A 400 -10.99 -5.62 -3.02
N ALA A 401 -9.97 -6.41 -2.72
CA ALA A 401 -9.65 -7.66 -3.43
C ALA A 401 -10.73 -8.73 -3.21
N LEU A 402 -11.33 -8.80 -2.00
CA LEU A 402 -12.45 -9.71 -1.72
C LEU A 402 -13.70 -9.31 -2.54
N ALA A 403 -14.03 -8.02 -2.63
CA ALA A 403 -15.13 -7.52 -3.45
C ALA A 403 -14.93 -7.79 -4.96
N ARG A 404 -13.68 -7.81 -5.43
CA ARG A 404 -13.31 -8.21 -6.80
C ARG A 404 -13.28 -9.75 -7.01
N GLY A 405 -13.37 -10.55 -5.94
CA GLY A 405 -13.24 -12.01 -6.00
C GLY A 405 -11.80 -12.51 -6.22
N GLU A 406 -10.80 -11.67 -5.99
CA GLU A 406 -9.37 -11.99 -6.17
C GLU A 406 -8.79 -12.77 -4.97
N VAL A 407 -9.35 -12.56 -3.77
CA VAL A 407 -8.93 -13.24 -2.53
C VAL A 407 -10.11 -13.88 -1.80
N THR A 408 -9.81 -14.89 -0.97
CA THR A 408 -10.75 -15.57 -0.09
C THR A 408 -10.20 -15.63 1.35
N LYS A 409 -11.10 -15.64 2.34
CA LYS A 409 -10.76 -15.75 3.77
C LYS A 409 -11.05 -17.17 4.25
N GLU A 410 -10.01 -17.86 4.71
CA GLU A 410 -10.10 -19.21 5.26
C GLU A 410 -9.67 -19.28 6.73
N ALA A 411 -9.58 -20.50 7.29
CA ALA A 411 -9.09 -20.71 8.65
C ALA A 411 -7.58 -20.44 8.81
N GLY A 412 -6.81 -20.46 7.72
CA GLY A 412 -5.37 -20.18 7.69
C GLY A 412 -5.01 -18.75 7.24
N GLY A 413 -5.91 -17.79 7.43
CA GLY A 413 -5.76 -16.43 6.92
C GLY A 413 -6.32 -16.23 5.51
N VAL A 414 -5.67 -15.39 4.71
CA VAL A 414 -6.15 -14.97 3.37
C VAL A 414 -5.36 -15.67 2.26
N TRP A 415 -6.06 -16.05 1.18
CA TRP A 415 -5.52 -16.78 0.04
C TRP A 415 -5.95 -16.15 -1.29
N GLN A 416 -5.10 -16.25 -2.31
CA GLN A 416 -5.43 -15.86 -3.69
C GLN A 416 -6.40 -16.88 -4.30
N VAL A 417 -7.46 -16.41 -4.99
CA VAL A 417 -8.49 -17.29 -5.58
C VAL A 417 -8.04 -17.87 -6.93
N SER A 418 -7.40 -17.06 -7.76
CA SER A 418 -6.85 -17.39 -9.08
C SER A 418 -5.32 -17.36 -9.07
N GLY A 419 -4.67 -17.30 -10.23
CA GLY A 419 -3.21 -17.22 -10.33
C GLY A 419 -2.52 -18.47 -9.75
N ALA A 420 -1.46 -18.25 -8.98
CA ALA A 420 -0.72 -19.30 -8.27
C ALA A 420 -1.47 -19.88 -7.05
N GLN A 421 -2.57 -19.27 -6.62
CA GLN A 421 -3.36 -19.66 -5.44
C GLN A 421 -2.58 -19.60 -4.11
N GLU A 422 -1.66 -18.64 -3.99
CA GLU A 422 -0.74 -18.52 -2.86
C GLU A 422 -1.39 -17.96 -1.58
N SER A 423 -0.76 -18.23 -0.44
CA SER A 423 -1.20 -17.74 0.88
C SER A 423 -0.60 -16.35 1.16
N LEU A 424 -1.45 -15.38 1.51
CA LEU A 424 -1.13 -13.95 1.43
C LEU A 424 -0.80 -13.32 2.79
N CYS A 425 -1.64 -13.53 3.81
CA CYS A 425 -1.39 -13.04 5.17
C CYS A 425 -2.14 -13.89 6.21
N HIS A 426 -1.75 -13.79 7.48
CA HIS A 426 -2.63 -14.22 8.58
C HIS A 426 -3.65 -13.13 8.93
N THR A 427 -4.82 -13.53 9.40
CA THR A 427 -5.77 -12.70 10.16
C THR A 427 -5.64 -12.98 11.66
N ASN A 428 -6.17 -12.10 12.51
CA ASN A 428 -6.09 -12.19 13.97
C ASN A 428 -6.73 -13.46 14.59
N ASP A 429 -7.60 -14.15 13.85
CA ASP A 429 -8.17 -15.46 14.23
C ASP A 429 -7.32 -16.66 13.76
N SER A 430 -6.17 -16.40 13.12
CA SER A 430 -5.20 -17.40 12.64
C SER A 430 -3.77 -17.18 13.15
N SER A 431 -3.39 -15.96 13.56
CA SER A 431 -2.21 -15.68 14.38
C SER A 431 -2.50 -14.56 15.38
N ASP A 432 -2.10 -14.78 16.64
CA ASP A 432 -2.16 -13.78 17.72
C ASP A 432 -1.29 -12.53 17.45
N SER A 433 -0.43 -12.55 16.42
CA SER A 433 0.43 -11.41 16.02
C SER A 433 -0.07 -10.66 14.78
N SER A 434 -1.19 -11.08 14.16
CA SER A 434 -1.82 -10.31 13.08
C SER A 434 -2.87 -9.38 13.65
N HIS A 435 -2.82 -8.10 13.27
CA HIS A 435 -3.83 -7.09 13.63
C HIS A 435 -4.84 -6.81 12.51
N ILE A 436 -4.91 -7.67 11.50
CA ILE A 436 -6.01 -7.73 10.53
C ILE A 436 -7.15 -8.57 11.11
N ALA A 437 -8.20 -7.91 11.58
CA ALA A 437 -9.44 -8.54 12.02
C ALA A 437 -10.33 -8.97 10.86
N TRP A 438 -11.19 -9.97 11.12
CA TRP A 438 -12.22 -10.45 10.19
C TRP A 438 -13.57 -10.57 10.90
N ASP A 439 -14.61 -9.94 10.35
CA ASP A 439 -16.00 -10.19 10.75
C ASP A 439 -16.72 -11.06 9.71
N ALA A 440 -17.07 -12.28 10.12
CA ALA A 440 -17.81 -13.24 9.30
C ALA A 440 -19.30 -12.91 9.11
N ALA A 441 -19.85 -11.93 9.84
CA ALA A 441 -21.25 -11.51 9.71
C ALA A 441 -21.44 -10.40 8.66
N SER A 442 -20.48 -9.48 8.55
CA SER A 442 -20.41 -8.47 7.48
C SER A 442 -19.58 -8.91 6.26
N THR A 443 -18.78 -9.97 6.41
CA THR A 443 -17.76 -10.42 5.44
C THR A 443 -16.72 -9.35 5.10
N THR A 444 -16.23 -8.64 6.14
CA THR A 444 -15.26 -7.53 5.99
C THR A 444 -14.02 -7.75 6.85
N PHE A 445 -12.88 -7.27 6.34
CA PHE A 445 -11.66 -7.08 7.10
C PHE A 445 -11.64 -5.70 7.78
N SER A 446 -10.89 -5.56 8.87
CA SER A 446 -10.49 -4.25 9.40
C SER A 446 -9.12 -4.35 10.07
N ALA A 447 -8.44 -3.23 10.29
CA ALA A 447 -7.42 -3.18 11.33
C ALA A 447 -8.07 -3.37 12.71
N MET A 448 -7.30 -3.83 13.69
CA MET A 448 -7.70 -3.82 15.10
C MET A 448 -7.53 -2.42 15.70
N SER A 449 -8.46 -2.00 16.56
CA SER A 449 -8.45 -0.62 17.05
C SER A 449 -7.29 -0.33 18.00
N GLY A 450 -6.56 0.76 17.72
CA GLY A 450 -5.27 1.09 18.30
C GLY A 450 -4.05 0.58 17.51
N TRP A 451 -4.27 -0.04 16.35
CA TRP A 451 -3.25 -0.64 15.48
C TRP A 451 -3.37 -0.24 14.01
N GLU A 452 -4.28 0.68 13.70
CA GLU A 452 -4.55 1.17 12.34
C GLU A 452 -3.28 1.68 11.64
N ASP A 453 -2.54 2.57 12.31
CA ASP A 453 -1.32 3.24 11.82
C ASP A 453 -0.02 2.46 12.08
N GLN A 454 -0.12 1.21 12.55
CA GLN A 454 1.04 0.33 12.76
C GLN A 454 1.36 -0.45 11.48
N PRO A 455 2.64 -0.83 11.25
CA PRO A 455 3.03 -1.61 10.08
C PRO A 455 2.29 -2.94 10.04
N LEU A 456 1.93 -3.36 8.84
CA LEU A 456 1.42 -4.68 8.57
C LEU A 456 2.52 -5.72 8.81
N VAL A 457 2.18 -6.75 9.57
CA VAL A 457 3.02 -7.93 9.78
C VAL A 457 2.24 -9.20 9.45
N GLU A 458 2.88 -10.36 9.58
CA GLU A 458 2.26 -11.66 9.25
C GLU A 458 1.79 -11.76 7.77
N VAL A 459 2.43 -10.98 6.90
CA VAL A 459 2.23 -10.94 5.44
C VAL A 459 3.32 -11.73 4.72
N SER A 460 2.95 -12.42 3.65
CA SER A 460 3.89 -13.16 2.79
C SER A 460 4.41 -12.27 1.67
N TRP A 461 5.48 -12.70 1.01
CA TRP A 461 6.01 -11.99 -0.17
C TRP A 461 4.95 -11.90 -1.29
N TYR A 462 4.10 -12.92 -1.43
CA TYR A 462 2.98 -12.90 -2.38
C TYR A 462 1.85 -11.95 -1.95
N GLY A 463 1.57 -11.83 -0.65
CA GLY A 463 0.63 -10.84 -0.12
C GLY A 463 1.04 -9.40 -0.46
N ALA A 464 2.33 -9.10 -0.28
CA ALA A 464 2.91 -7.81 -0.64
C ALA A 464 2.87 -7.55 -2.16
N CYS A 465 3.19 -8.55 -2.99
CA CYS A 465 3.12 -8.43 -4.46
C CYS A 465 1.68 -8.24 -4.95
N LEU A 466 0.69 -8.92 -4.35
CA LEU A 466 -0.72 -8.76 -4.72
C LEU A 466 -1.27 -7.40 -4.27
N TYR A 467 -0.83 -6.88 -3.12
CA TYR A 467 -1.12 -5.50 -2.68
C TYR A 467 -0.59 -4.49 -3.70
N ALA A 468 0.67 -4.62 -4.13
CA ALA A 468 1.27 -3.76 -5.15
C ALA A 468 0.52 -3.81 -6.50
N ASN A 469 0.15 -5.02 -6.95
CA ASN A 469 -0.71 -5.20 -8.13
C ASN A 469 -2.09 -4.56 -7.95
N SER A 470 -2.70 -4.68 -6.76
CA SER A 470 -3.99 -4.07 -6.46
C SER A 470 -3.93 -2.54 -6.46
N LEU A 471 -2.88 -1.95 -5.90
CA LEU A 471 -2.68 -0.50 -5.89
C LEU A 471 -2.42 0.03 -7.31
N SER A 472 -1.68 -0.73 -8.13
CA SER A 472 -1.52 -0.44 -9.56
C SER A 472 -2.87 -0.41 -10.29
N LYS A 473 -3.70 -1.45 -10.12
CA LYS A 473 -5.09 -1.51 -10.63
C LYS A 473 -5.99 -0.39 -10.05
N ALA A 474 -5.69 0.10 -8.84
CA ALA A 474 -6.41 1.20 -8.19
C ALA A 474 -6.00 2.58 -8.74
N HIS A 475 -4.78 2.75 -9.27
CA HIS A 475 -4.32 4.01 -9.86
C HIS A 475 -4.31 4.00 -11.40
N GLY A 476 -4.87 2.96 -12.02
CA GLY A 476 -4.97 2.83 -13.49
C GLY A 476 -3.67 2.40 -14.18
N LEU A 477 -2.67 1.97 -13.40
CA LEU A 477 -1.33 1.59 -13.85
C LEU A 477 -1.27 0.10 -14.24
N ASN A 478 -0.25 -0.29 -15.00
CA ASN A 478 -0.02 -1.69 -15.36
C ASN A 478 0.55 -2.46 -14.15
N PRO A 479 0.00 -3.61 -13.75
CA PRO A 479 0.50 -4.36 -12.60
C PRO A 479 1.89 -4.94 -12.84
N SER A 480 2.81 -4.74 -11.89
CA SER A 480 4.23 -5.09 -12.05
C SER A 480 4.56 -6.59 -11.86
N TYR A 481 3.60 -7.42 -11.44
CA TYR A 481 3.80 -8.86 -11.25
C TYR A 481 2.80 -9.69 -12.07
N ASP A 482 3.28 -10.75 -12.72
CA ASP A 482 2.41 -11.82 -13.22
C ASP A 482 1.91 -12.67 -12.03
N GLU A 483 0.60 -12.74 -11.83
CA GLU A 483 -0.02 -13.38 -10.66
C GLU A 483 0.02 -14.93 -10.68
N THR A 484 0.67 -15.54 -11.69
CA THR A 484 0.79 -17.00 -11.85
C THR A 484 2.25 -17.50 -11.70
N SER A 485 3.21 -16.74 -12.22
CA SER A 485 4.65 -17.02 -12.13
C SER A 485 5.35 -16.22 -11.01
N TRP A 486 4.77 -15.08 -10.63
CA TRP A 486 5.39 -14.05 -9.79
C TRP A 486 6.74 -13.53 -10.30
N GLU A 487 6.94 -13.55 -11.62
CA GLU A 487 7.96 -12.77 -12.28
C GLU A 487 7.54 -11.28 -12.27
N CYS A 488 8.52 -10.38 -12.14
CA CYS A 488 8.30 -8.94 -12.06
C CYS A 488 8.71 -8.27 -13.36
N ASP A 489 7.80 -7.49 -13.95
CA ASP A 489 8.07 -6.65 -15.11
C ASP A 489 8.49 -5.26 -14.65
N PHE A 490 9.80 -5.00 -14.73
CA PHE A 490 10.43 -3.74 -14.33
C PHE A 490 10.24 -2.59 -15.34
N ASP A 491 9.69 -2.85 -16.53
CA ASP A 491 9.36 -1.82 -17.54
C ASP A 491 7.93 -1.26 -17.36
N THR A 492 7.18 -1.73 -16.35
CA THR A 492 5.84 -1.23 -16.00
C THR A 492 5.86 0.12 -15.26
N ASP A 493 4.74 0.84 -15.34
CA ASP A 493 4.46 2.06 -14.58
C ASP A 493 3.86 1.80 -13.18
N GLY A 494 3.65 0.53 -12.82
CA GLY A 494 3.02 0.12 -11.57
C GLY A 494 3.89 0.20 -10.31
N TYR A 495 3.27 -0.25 -9.22
CA TYR A 495 3.91 -0.45 -7.93
C TYR A 495 4.50 -1.84 -7.81
N ARG A 496 5.62 -1.97 -7.09
CA ARG A 496 6.29 -3.23 -6.76
C ARG A 496 7.04 -3.15 -5.44
N LEU A 497 7.57 -4.27 -4.95
CA LEU A 497 8.59 -4.24 -3.90
C LEU A 497 9.89 -3.61 -4.41
N PRO A 498 10.66 -2.94 -3.54
CA PRO A 498 12.01 -2.49 -3.87
C PRO A 498 12.92 -3.66 -4.23
N THR A 499 13.89 -3.42 -5.10
CA THR A 499 15.07 -4.28 -5.17
C THR A 499 15.94 -4.11 -3.93
N GLU A 500 16.79 -5.08 -3.61
CA GLU A 500 17.72 -4.99 -2.48
C GLU A 500 18.63 -3.76 -2.59
N ALA A 501 18.99 -3.36 -3.82
CA ALA A 501 19.82 -2.20 -4.09
C ALA A 501 19.06 -0.87 -3.97
N GLU A 502 17.83 -0.78 -4.47
CA GLU A 502 16.94 0.36 -4.24
C GLU A 502 16.71 0.57 -2.74
N TRP A 503 16.45 -0.52 -2.01
CA TRP A 503 16.29 -0.49 -0.56
C TRP A 503 17.55 0.01 0.15
N GLU A 504 18.73 -0.53 -0.14
CA GLU A 504 19.96 -0.09 0.52
C GLU A 504 20.32 1.37 0.20
N TYR A 505 20.15 1.77 -1.07
CA TYR A 505 20.40 3.14 -1.50
C TYR A 505 19.47 4.12 -0.79
N ALA A 506 18.18 3.77 -0.70
CA ALA A 506 17.16 4.56 -0.04
C ALA A 506 17.41 4.64 1.47
N ALA A 507 17.69 3.52 2.15
CA ALA A 507 17.97 3.47 3.59
C ALA A 507 19.18 4.35 3.98
N ARG A 508 20.22 4.40 3.13
CA ARG A 508 21.40 5.24 3.31
C ARG A 508 21.15 6.74 3.17
N GLY A 509 19.96 7.17 2.71
CA GLY A 509 19.49 8.56 2.78
C GLY A 509 20.44 9.61 2.20
N GLY A 510 21.03 9.36 1.04
CA GLY A 510 21.95 10.30 0.38
C GLY A 510 23.34 10.43 1.04
N SER A 511 23.71 9.52 1.94
CA SER A 511 25.02 9.49 2.60
C SER A 511 26.20 9.49 1.61
N SER A 512 27.30 10.13 2.02
CA SER A 512 28.53 10.21 1.20
C SER A 512 29.15 8.84 0.89
N ALA A 513 30.11 8.81 -0.05
CA ALA A 513 30.74 7.59 -0.61
C ALA A 513 31.46 6.63 0.37
N SER A 514 31.45 6.93 1.67
CA SER A 514 31.70 5.98 2.75
C SER A 514 30.56 6.13 3.77
N PRO A 515 29.38 5.52 3.54
CA PRO A 515 28.21 5.67 4.38
C PRO A 515 28.42 5.09 5.78
N SER A 516 27.71 5.68 6.75
CA SER A 516 27.62 5.16 8.11
C SER A 516 26.84 3.84 8.18
N MET A 517 26.87 3.15 9.32
CA MET A 517 26.10 1.92 9.56
C MET A 517 24.58 2.13 9.54
N PHE A 518 24.13 3.31 9.93
CA PHE A 518 22.74 3.80 9.95
C PHE A 518 22.71 5.21 9.35
N PRO A 519 21.57 5.71 8.80
CA PRO A 519 21.50 7.05 8.21
C PRO A 519 21.89 8.18 9.20
N TRP A 520 21.71 7.95 10.51
CA TRP A 520 22.09 8.89 11.58
C TRP A 520 23.51 8.70 12.16
N GLY A 521 24.29 7.69 11.74
CA GLY A 521 25.67 7.49 12.21
C GLY A 521 26.08 6.03 12.44
N ASN A 522 27.06 5.83 13.31
CA ASN A 522 27.66 4.51 13.62
C ASN A 522 27.33 4.02 15.04
N SER A 523 26.18 4.46 15.56
CA SER A 523 25.66 4.13 16.90
C SER A 523 24.14 4.20 16.86
N ILE A 524 23.48 3.32 17.62
CA ILE A 524 22.03 3.32 17.78
C ILE A 524 21.67 3.40 19.27
N ASN A 525 20.52 4.02 19.58
CA ASN A 525 19.92 4.03 20.90
C ASN A 525 18.40 4.17 20.80
N GLY A 526 17.70 4.00 21.91
CA GLY A 526 16.23 3.92 21.97
C GLY A 526 15.45 5.11 21.42
N SER A 527 16.05 6.30 21.29
CA SER A 527 15.39 7.45 20.68
C SER A 527 15.43 7.48 19.15
N GLN A 528 15.97 6.44 18.49
CA GLN A 528 16.32 6.46 17.06
C GLN A 528 15.59 5.42 16.20
N ALA A 529 15.15 4.31 16.80
CA ALA A 529 14.51 3.20 16.12
C ALA A 529 13.84 2.26 17.12
N ASN A 530 12.81 1.53 16.69
CA ASN A 530 12.23 0.42 17.44
C ASN A 530 13.07 -0.86 17.25
N TYR A 531 13.49 -1.45 18.37
CA TYR A 531 14.23 -2.72 18.51
C TYR A 531 14.04 -3.26 19.93
N ALA A 532 14.41 -4.51 20.20
CA ALA A 532 14.17 -5.11 21.51
C ALA A 532 15.01 -4.45 22.62
N GLY A 533 14.36 -3.68 23.51
CA GLY A 533 15.03 -2.86 24.52
C GLY A 533 15.35 -1.44 24.04
N SER A 534 14.55 -0.87 23.14
CA SER A 534 14.57 0.55 22.81
C SER A 534 14.09 1.40 24.00
N GLY A 535 13.11 0.90 24.77
CA GLY A 535 12.43 1.66 25.83
C GLY A 535 11.31 2.58 25.33
N ASP A 536 10.81 2.34 24.12
CA ASP A 536 9.55 2.89 23.62
C ASP A 536 8.32 2.36 24.43
N PRO A 537 7.13 2.97 24.32
CA PRO A 537 5.98 2.59 25.13
C PRO A 537 5.21 1.35 24.62
N PHE A 538 5.59 0.75 23.49
CA PHE A 538 4.89 -0.36 22.83
C PHE A 538 5.48 -1.74 23.17
N GLU A 539 6.70 -1.82 23.73
CA GLU A 539 7.35 -3.06 24.23
C GLU A 539 6.47 -3.99 25.11
N GLY A 540 5.39 -3.45 25.70
CA GLY A 540 4.42 -4.21 26.50
C GLY A 540 3.36 -4.99 25.73
N SER A 541 3.30 -4.86 24.40
CA SER A 541 2.33 -5.51 23.50
C SER A 541 3.05 -6.43 22.50
N LEU A 542 2.33 -7.33 21.83
CA LEU A 542 2.87 -8.18 20.76
C LEU A 542 1.96 -8.12 19.53
N PRO A 543 2.51 -7.94 18.30
CA PRO A 543 3.85 -7.41 18.01
C PRO A 543 4.17 -6.12 18.78
N ALA A 544 5.43 -5.90 19.12
CA ALA A 544 5.89 -4.68 19.82
C ALA A 544 6.26 -3.57 18.81
N THR A 545 5.54 -3.52 17.71
CA THR A 545 5.68 -2.50 16.67
C THR A 545 5.27 -1.13 17.18
N THR A 546 5.85 -0.09 16.58
CA THR A 546 5.45 1.31 16.75
C THR A 546 4.50 1.70 15.61
N PRO A 547 3.67 2.74 15.77
CA PRO A 547 3.09 3.43 14.61
C PRO A 547 4.19 3.81 13.62
N VAL A 548 3.89 3.77 12.33
CA VAL A 548 4.87 4.17 11.31
C VAL A 548 5.21 5.66 11.48
N GLY A 549 6.48 6.01 11.32
CA GLY A 549 6.97 7.37 11.56
C GLY A 549 7.05 7.78 13.03
N TYR A 550 6.95 6.86 14.00
CA TYR A 550 6.93 7.20 15.43
C TYR A 550 8.12 8.06 15.89
N PHE A 551 9.28 7.93 15.25
CA PHE A 551 10.51 8.65 15.58
C PHE A 551 10.61 10.03 14.90
N ASP A 552 9.56 10.85 15.03
CA ASP A 552 9.36 12.16 14.37
C ASP A 552 10.01 13.38 15.08
N GLY A 553 10.68 13.16 16.20
CA GLY A 553 11.17 14.20 17.12
C GLY A 553 10.32 14.38 18.38
N ASN A 554 9.11 13.79 18.44
CA ASN A 554 8.18 13.82 19.57
C ASN A 554 8.06 12.46 20.29
N GLN A 555 8.85 11.45 19.89
CA GLN A 555 8.87 10.10 20.45
C GLN A 555 9.18 10.04 21.96
N SER A 556 8.95 8.87 22.55
CA SER A 556 9.51 8.48 23.84
C SER A 556 10.36 7.21 23.63
N PRO A 557 11.65 7.18 23.99
CA PRO A 557 12.45 8.26 24.56
C PRO A 557 12.70 9.41 23.57
N ALA A 558 12.56 10.66 24.02
CA ALA A 558 12.67 11.85 23.14
C ALA A 558 14.01 11.91 22.38
N GLY A 559 13.91 12.18 21.08
CA GLY A 559 15.02 12.13 20.14
C GLY A 559 15.10 13.35 19.22
N ALA A 560 15.57 13.11 17.99
CA ALA A 560 15.39 13.99 16.85
C ALA A 560 14.33 13.42 15.92
N ASP A 561 13.93 14.19 14.92
CA ASP A 561 13.34 13.64 13.70
C ASP A 561 14.36 12.65 13.08
N MET A 562 13.93 11.40 12.89
CA MET A 562 14.76 10.31 12.40
C MET A 562 14.55 10.00 10.91
N ALA A 563 13.76 10.83 10.20
CA ALA A 563 13.71 10.80 8.74
C ALA A 563 15.12 10.87 8.16
N ASN A 564 15.44 9.96 7.23
CA ASN A 564 16.74 9.97 6.57
C ASN A 564 16.84 11.11 5.54
N GLY A 565 18.00 11.28 4.88
CA GLY A 565 18.21 12.37 3.92
C GLY A 565 17.34 12.35 2.65
N TYR A 566 16.48 11.34 2.47
CA TYR A 566 15.42 11.29 1.45
C TYR A 566 14.00 11.42 2.03
N GLY A 567 13.86 11.71 3.33
CA GLY A 567 12.58 11.86 4.02
C GLY A 567 11.91 10.54 4.40
N LEU A 568 12.62 9.41 4.36
CA LEU A 568 12.08 8.08 4.70
C LEU A 568 12.27 7.77 6.18
N TYR A 569 11.25 7.18 6.80
CA TYR A 569 11.27 6.71 8.19
C TYR A 569 11.41 5.18 8.26
N ASP A 570 11.78 4.68 9.44
CA ASP A 570 11.75 3.27 9.85
C ASP A 570 12.56 2.28 9.00
N MET A 571 13.34 2.76 8.02
CA MET A 571 14.29 1.99 7.20
C MET A 571 15.32 1.14 7.99
N ASN A 572 15.39 1.26 9.32
CA ASN A 572 16.34 0.60 10.20
C ASN A 572 15.70 0.36 11.59
N GLY A 573 14.74 -0.58 11.68
CA GLY A 573 14.03 -0.96 12.90
C GLY A 573 12.55 -1.24 12.62
N ASN A 574 11.72 -1.23 13.67
CA ASN A 574 10.26 -1.45 13.60
C ASN A 574 9.90 -2.84 13.01
N VAL A 575 9.74 -3.00 11.69
CA VAL A 575 9.65 -4.32 11.05
C VAL A 575 10.69 -4.52 9.95
N SER A 576 11.12 -5.77 9.77
CA SER A 576 11.97 -6.11 8.64
C SER A 576 11.16 -6.11 7.34
N GLU A 577 11.76 -5.63 6.25
CA GLU A 577 11.08 -5.37 4.99
C GLU A 577 11.44 -6.38 3.90
N LEU A 578 10.42 -6.87 3.20
CA LEU A 578 10.54 -7.73 2.02
C LEU A 578 11.05 -6.96 0.79
N CYS A 579 12.01 -7.53 0.06
CA CYS A 579 12.46 -7.04 -1.25
C CYS A 579 12.01 -7.98 -2.40
N GLY A 580 12.08 -7.49 -3.64
CA GLY A 580 11.77 -8.28 -4.84
C GLY A 580 12.80 -9.39 -5.12
N ASP A 581 14.07 -9.16 -4.84
CA ASP A 581 15.20 -10.03 -5.16
C ASP A 581 15.06 -11.45 -4.57
N TRP A 582 15.50 -12.45 -5.33
CA TRP A 582 15.92 -13.72 -4.74
C TRP A 582 17.21 -13.54 -3.94
N TYR A 583 17.35 -14.25 -2.83
CA TYR A 583 18.58 -14.22 -2.03
C TYR A 583 19.61 -15.24 -2.53
N GLU A 584 20.81 -14.75 -2.81
CA GLU A 584 22.03 -15.57 -2.90
C GLU A 584 23.13 -14.95 -2.02
N PHE A 585 23.82 -15.79 -1.25
CA PHE A 585 24.91 -15.40 -0.35
C PHE A 585 26.03 -14.66 -1.10
N SER A 586 26.41 -15.15 -2.29
CA SER A 586 27.53 -14.66 -3.09
C SER A 586 27.15 -13.59 -4.14
N TYR A 587 25.88 -13.15 -4.19
CA TYR A 587 25.38 -12.31 -5.30
C TYR A 587 26.22 -11.05 -5.56
N TYR A 588 26.66 -10.37 -4.51
CA TYR A 588 27.46 -9.14 -4.59
C TYR A 588 28.76 -9.30 -5.40
N SER A 589 29.30 -10.52 -5.52
CA SER A 589 30.48 -10.81 -6.36
C SER A 589 30.17 -10.83 -7.86
N ASN A 590 28.90 -10.99 -8.24
CA ASN A 590 28.42 -11.12 -9.62
C ASN A 590 27.38 -10.04 -9.99
N SER A 591 27.04 -9.15 -9.05
CA SER A 591 26.00 -8.13 -9.17
C SER A 591 26.25 -7.18 -10.35
N PRO A 592 25.27 -6.97 -11.25
CA PRO A 592 25.40 -6.02 -12.36
C PRO A 592 25.37 -4.58 -11.84
N ILE A 593 26.11 -3.69 -12.52
CA ILE A 593 26.29 -2.31 -12.07
C ILE A 593 24.99 -1.48 -12.16
N PHE A 594 24.13 -1.72 -13.14
CA PHE A 594 22.95 -0.88 -13.40
C PHE A 594 21.67 -1.63 -13.02
N ASN A 595 20.86 -1.04 -12.14
CA ASN A 595 19.58 -1.57 -11.64
C ASN A 595 19.59 -3.09 -11.38
N PRO A 596 20.45 -3.61 -10.46
CA PRO A 596 20.46 -5.03 -10.12
C PRO A 596 19.14 -5.48 -9.48
N THR A 597 18.64 -6.63 -9.92
CA THR A 597 17.34 -7.23 -9.52
C THR A 597 17.50 -8.60 -8.84
N GLY A 598 18.69 -8.90 -8.34
CA GLY A 598 19.04 -10.18 -7.71
C GLY A 598 19.42 -11.28 -8.73
N PRO A 599 19.58 -12.52 -8.26
CA PRO A 599 19.64 -13.71 -9.10
C PRO A 599 18.27 -14.00 -9.74
N VAL A 600 18.26 -14.64 -10.90
CA VAL A 600 17.02 -15.00 -11.63
C VAL A 600 16.17 -16.02 -10.86
N THR A 601 16.79 -16.88 -10.04
CA THR A 601 16.09 -17.90 -9.24
C THR A 601 16.72 -18.04 -7.85
N GLY A 602 15.91 -18.50 -6.88
CA GLY A 602 16.36 -18.77 -5.52
C GLY A 602 15.33 -19.58 -4.73
N THR A 603 15.58 -19.74 -3.42
CA THR A 603 14.67 -20.44 -2.50
C THR A 603 14.05 -19.54 -1.44
N GLY A 604 14.58 -18.33 -1.26
CA GLY A 604 14.07 -17.30 -0.37
C GLY A 604 14.29 -15.91 -0.96
N ARG A 605 13.41 -14.98 -0.63
CA ARG A 605 13.48 -13.57 -1.03
C ARG A 605 14.29 -12.78 -0.01
N VAL A 606 14.94 -11.70 -0.46
CA VAL A 606 15.75 -10.84 0.41
C VAL A 606 14.87 -10.11 1.43
N VAL A 607 15.39 -9.96 2.66
CA VAL A 607 14.78 -9.24 3.77
C VAL A 607 15.80 -8.28 4.40
N ARG A 608 15.34 -7.08 4.77
CA ARG A 608 16.16 -5.94 5.21
C ARG A 608 15.59 -5.25 6.46
N GLY A 609 16.22 -4.20 6.96
CA GLY A 609 15.70 -3.33 8.03
C GLY A 609 16.12 -3.73 9.45
N GLY A 610 15.88 -4.99 9.84
CA GLY A 610 15.83 -5.39 11.26
C GLY A 610 14.45 -5.10 11.87
N GLY A 611 14.20 -5.39 13.15
CA GLY A 611 12.86 -5.21 13.73
C GLY A 611 12.80 -5.09 15.26
N PHE A 612 11.58 -4.91 15.79
CA PHE A 612 11.32 -4.74 17.23
C PHE A 612 11.81 -5.92 18.11
N ASP A 613 12.07 -7.10 17.54
CA ASP A 613 12.56 -8.28 18.25
C ASP A 613 14.10 -8.43 18.25
N ASP A 614 14.83 -7.56 17.54
CA ASP A 614 16.29 -7.60 17.44
C ASP A 614 16.99 -7.13 18.73
N ALA A 615 17.38 -8.09 19.58
CA ALA A 615 18.15 -7.83 20.81
C ALA A 615 19.64 -7.43 20.57
N THR A 616 20.10 -7.37 19.32
CA THR A 616 21.44 -6.90 18.93
C THR A 616 21.36 -5.91 17.75
N PRO A 617 20.74 -4.73 17.96
CA PRO A 617 20.44 -3.79 16.86
C PRO A 617 21.69 -3.23 16.19
N MET A 618 22.82 -3.16 16.90
CA MET A 618 24.11 -2.75 16.34
C MET A 618 24.62 -3.69 15.22
N MET A 619 24.08 -4.91 15.13
CA MET A 619 24.42 -5.89 14.10
C MET A 619 23.33 -6.02 13.03
N TYR A 620 22.05 -6.04 13.43
CA TYR A 620 20.94 -6.39 12.55
C TYR A 620 20.16 -5.19 11.99
N LEU A 621 20.10 -4.05 12.68
CA LEU A 621 19.43 -2.84 12.16
C LEU A 621 20.31 -2.02 11.20
N ARG A 622 21.53 -2.46 10.86
CA ARG A 622 22.43 -1.74 9.95
C ARG A 622 21.87 -1.74 8.53
N SER A 623 21.99 -0.62 7.79
CA SER A 623 21.49 -0.56 6.41
C SER A 623 22.16 -1.57 5.46
N ALA A 624 23.36 -2.06 5.79
CA ALA A 624 24.04 -3.12 5.03
C ALA A 624 23.52 -4.54 5.35
N TYR A 625 22.89 -4.79 6.50
CA TYR A 625 22.52 -6.14 6.95
C TYR A 625 21.42 -6.75 6.06
N ARG A 626 21.65 -7.98 5.61
CA ARG A 626 20.75 -8.73 4.71
C ARG A 626 20.51 -10.14 5.21
N ILE A 627 19.24 -10.51 5.29
CA ILE A 627 18.76 -11.87 5.56
C ILE A 627 17.78 -12.28 4.46
N TRP A 628 17.11 -13.42 4.61
CA TRP A 628 16.12 -13.92 3.65
C TRP A 628 14.99 -14.67 4.34
N ALA A 629 13.84 -14.72 3.67
CA ALA A 629 12.67 -15.49 4.08
C ALA A 629 12.18 -16.35 2.89
N HIS A 630 11.56 -17.49 3.14
CA HIS A 630 10.83 -18.20 2.07
C HIS A 630 9.63 -17.34 1.60
N PRO A 631 9.21 -17.36 0.32
CA PRO A 631 8.14 -16.49 -0.18
C PRO A 631 6.80 -16.59 0.59
N HIS A 632 6.48 -17.78 1.10
CA HIS A 632 5.28 -18.08 1.90
C HIS A 632 5.46 -17.84 3.41
N TYR A 633 6.68 -17.50 3.86
CA TYR A 633 6.99 -17.26 5.26
C TYR A 633 6.35 -15.95 5.72
N ARG A 634 5.95 -15.93 6.99
CA ARG A 634 5.25 -14.85 7.67
C ARG A 634 5.82 -14.77 9.08
N HIS A 635 5.96 -13.56 9.61
CA HIS A 635 6.49 -13.34 10.95
C HIS A 635 5.84 -12.12 11.59
N ALA A 636 5.85 -12.08 12.92
CA ALA A 636 5.35 -10.96 13.71
C ALA A 636 6.15 -9.66 13.49
N ALA A 637 7.38 -9.74 12.98
CA ALA A 637 8.27 -8.60 12.70
C ALA A 637 8.70 -8.52 11.21
N LEU A 638 7.85 -8.98 10.29
CA LEU A 638 8.10 -8.97 8.84
C LEU A 638 6.94 -8.30 8.11
N GLY A 639 7.22 -7.14 7.50
CA GLY A 639 6.32 -6.36 6.67
C GLY A 639 6.98 -5.96 5.35
N PHE A 640 6.55 -4.84 4.76
CA PHE A 640 7.13 -4.30 3.53
C PHE A 640 6.78 -2.82 3.31
N ARG A 641 7.45 -2.21 2.34
CA ARG A 641 7.06 -0.95 1.69
C ARG A 641 7.18 -1.10 0.16
N LEU A 642 6.57 -0.21 -0.61
CA LEU A 642 6.58 -0.24 -2.07
C LEU A 642 7.55 0.77 -2.68
N VAL A 643 7.83 0.53 -3.96
CA VAL A 643 8.39 1.50 -4.91
C VAL A 643 7.55 1.55 -6.18
N ALA A 644 7.67 2.64 -6.91
CA ALA A 644 7.06 2.80 -8.24
C ALA A 644 8.06 3.39 -9.24
N GLY A 645 7.80 3.14 -10.53
CA GLY A 645 8.52 3.78 -11.63
C GLY A 645 8.37 5.30 -11.58
N ARG A 646 9.39 6.01 -12.08
CA ARG A 646 9.31 7.47 -12.21
C ARG A 646 8.57 7.85 -13.52
N PRO A 647 7.51 8.69 -13.46
CA PRO A 647 6.88 9.29 -14.64
C PRO A 647 7.71 10.42 -15.28
#